data_AF-A0A2R6XK74-F1
#
_entry.id   AF-A0A2R6XK74-F1
#
_cell.length_a   1.000
_cell.length_b   1.000
_cell.length_c   1.000
_cell.angle_alpha   90.00
_cell.angle_beta   90.00
_cell.angle_gamma   90.00
#
_symmetry.space_group_name_H-M   'P 1'
#
loop_
_entity.id
_entity.type
_entity.pdbx_description
1 polymer ?
#
loop_
_entity_poly.entity_id
_entity_poly.type
_entity_poly.pdbx_seq_one_letter_code
_entity_poly.pdbx_strand_id
1 'polypeptide(L)'
;MDNQDLKPTLSLACIPNAQQSSNGHLLSSSTHQEQNGTIHMDGSMPLGENAMSNSLQQVSTLRSNQLTERNGVVGASAQNPHEIIGSGETSLQNCNSPRNGRSSREAPIARAFTPVNRAPKRKKDQIMASPHGRVRESSFRPVPARNSNLATPPQSPHQLGLHSISQPQGSLPQSSLMSSQSSQVMFTHLNSITSDNSQNGGNQHHHPNSTHENHQSSHQSGQYEGNGPADAAARRAQVRAWGNQPLSSVDSDLWKIMEEEKVRQFKGVELIASENYTSQAVLEALGSHLTNKYSEGLPGSRYYGGNKYIDMIENLCIQRALQAFHLDPKEWGVNVQPYSCTTANFAVYTGLLQPKDRIMGLDVPSGGHVSHGYCTVSGKKVSSASIFYESLPFKVNPSTGLIDFETLEKFAVNFRPKLLICGGSAYPREWDYARFREIANKCGAILMCDMAHISGLVAAKEVASPFEYADVVTTTTHKTLRGPRGGMIFYRRGPKARRVVSAYGGGSTGASENFYDFEDKINFAVHPSSQGGPHNNHIAALAVALKQVNTEEFRDYIRQVKKNAQTLASALMRRGCVLVTGGTDNHLLLWDVRNRGLTGNLLEKVCELCHLTLNKNAVFGDNSALSPGGVRIGTPAMTTRGCVESDFEIIANFLMRAVQIAENVQSEHGKLQKEFLKGLADNKEIIELRNNVEKFASAFEMPGFDIIPKRFSQ
;
A
#
# COMPACT_ATOMS: atom_id res chain seq x y z
N MET A 1 -1.65 56.19 10.46
CA MET A 1 -2.49 56.59 11.60
C MET A 1 -2.50 55.49 12.66
N ASP A 2 -1.45 55.23 13.44
CA ASP A 2 0.04 55.37 13.36
C ASP A 2 0.59 54.35 14.40
N ASN A 3 1.69 53.59 14.27
CA ASN A 3 3.02 53.76 13.67
C ASN A 3 4.07 54.49 14.56
N GLN A 4 4.62 53.74 15.53
CA GLN A 4 5.94 53.88 16.21
C GLN A 4 6.09 52.65 17.12
N ASP A 5 7.11 51.78 17.11
CA ASP A 5 8.49 51.76 16.59
C ASP A 5 9.55 52.46 17.47
N LEU A 6 10.50 51.69 18.03
CA LEU A 6 11.68 52.18 18.76
C LEU A 6 12.76 51.08 18.95
N LYS A 7 14.04 51.42 18.66
CA LYS A 7 15.27 50.63 18.85
C LYS A 7 16.45 51.57 19.19
N PRO A 8 17.47 51.08 19.92
CA PRO A 8 18.88 51.41 19.62
C PRO A 8 19.74 50.12 19.44
N THR A 9 20.48 49.87 18.34
CA THR A 9 21.86 50.29 17.94
C THR A 9 23.01 49.68 18.77
N LEU A 10 23.82 48.74 18.23
CA LEU A 10 25.17 48.88 17.58
C LEU A 10 26.35 48.93 18.60
N SER A 11 27.61 48.52 18.33
CA SER A 11 28.41 48.29 17.09
C SER A 11 29.65 47.35 17.24
N LEU A 12 30.11 46.71 16.14
CA LEU A 12 31.52 46.46 15.61
C LEU A 12 32.73 46.08 16.55
N ALA A 13 33.84 45.42 16.15
CA ALA A 13 34.39 44.94 14.85
C ALA A 13 35.57 43.90 14.96
N CYS A 14 35.94 43.25 13.83
CA CYS A 14 37.24 42.66 13.32
C CYS A 14 38.17 41.79 14.22
N ILE A 15 38.67 40.60 13.85
CA ILE A 15 39.48 40.10 12.68
C ILE A 15 40.95 40.59 12.70
N PRO A 16 41.97 39.70 12.80
CA PRO A 16 42.69 39.15 11.61
C PRO A 16 43.19 37.67 11.68
N ASN A 17 43.92 37.24 10.63
CA ASN A 17 44.24 35.85 10.20
C ASN A 17 45.66 35.32 10.55
N ALA A 18 45.91 34.05 10.18
CA ALA A 18 47.21 33.42 9.77
C ALA A 18 48.11 32.85 10.89
N GLN A 19 49.01 31.86 10.69
CA GLN A 19 49.28 30.98 9.52
C GLN A 19 49.93 29.61 9.95
N GLN A 20 50.38 28.81 8.98
CA GLN A 20 50.99 27.47 9.10
C GLN A 20 52.39 27.46 9.77
N SER A 21 52.79 26.36 10.43
CA SER A 21 53.90 25.48 9.95
C SER A 21 54.34 24.34 10.91
N SER A 22 54.30 23.09 10.41
CA SER A 22 55.24 21.95 10.56
C SER A 22 56.20 21.73 11.76
N ASN A 23 56.31 20.44 12.13
CA ASN A 23 57.50 19.67 12.60
C ASN A 23 58.00 19.77 14.06
N GLY A 24 57.93 18.63 14.77
CA GLY A 24 59.16 17.81 14.93
C GLY A 24 59.63 17.39 16.34
N HIS A 25 59.50 16.08 16.65
CA HIS A 25 60.40 15.30 17.53
C HIS A 25 60.43 15.64 19.06
N LEU A 26 60.86 14.77 19.99
CA LEU A 26 61.33 13.36 19.98
C LEU A 26 61.16 12.69 21.37
N LEU A 27 61.42 11.38 21.45
CA LEU A 27 61.79 10.57 22.64
C LEU A 27 60.69 10.28 23.71
N SER A 28 60.66 9.11 24.38
CA SER A 28 61.55 7.91 24.30
C SER A 28 60.89 6.61 24.84
N SER A 29 61.15 5.48 24.14
CA SER A 29 61.49 4.08 24.58
C SER A 29 60.90 3.45 25.87
N SER A 30 60.82 2.12 26.03
CA SER A 30 61.50 0.96 25.41
C SER A 30 60.55 -0.26 25.30
N THR A 31 60.64 -1.28 24.43
CA THR A 31 61.70 -1.99 23.66
C THR A 31 62.51 -3.07 24.40
N HIS A 32 62.19 -4.35 24.17
CA HIS A 32 63.08 -5.49 23.81
C HIS A 32 62.22 -6.79 23.72
N GLN A 33 62.74 -7.98 23.36
CA GLN A 33 63.35 -8.46 22.09
C GLN A 33 63.43 -10.01 22.18
N GLU A 34 63.82 -10.71 21.11
CA GLU A 34 63.75 -12.17 20.93
C GLU A 34 64.71 -13.00 21.83
N GLN A 35 64.40 -14.28 22.10
CA GLN A 35 65.10 -15.43 21.48
C GLN A 35 64.58 -16.84 21.86
N ASN A 36 64.69 -17.76 20.89
CA ASN A 36 64.97 -19.21 20.96
C ASN A 36 64.13 -20.19 21.83
N GLY A 37 63.35 -21.04 21.14
CA GLY A 37 63.73 -22.46 20.95
C GLY A 37 63.03 -23.56 21.78
N THR A 38 62.45 -24.55 21.08
CA THR A 38 62.89 -25.98 21.07
C THR A 38 62.04 -26.81 20.08
N ILE A 39 62.64 -27.88 19.53
CA ILE A 39 62.16 -28.77 18.47
C ILE A 39 61.31 -29.93 19.03
N HIS A 40 60.27 -30.37 18.30
CA HIS A 40 60.16 -31.79 17.93
C HIS A 40 59.29 -32.05 16.68
N MET A 41 59.71 -33.04 15.89
CA MET A 41 59.04 -33.54 14.69
C MET A 41 58.43 -34.92 14.95
N ASP A 42 57.29 -35.19 14.33
CA ASP A 42 56.96 -36.40 13.56
C ASP A 42 55.79 -36.02 12.63
N GLY A 43 55.58 -36.57 11.43
CA GLY A 43 56.07 -37.83 10.87
C GLY A 43 54.85 -38.70 10.55
N SER A 44 54.27 -38.66 9.34
CA SER A 44 54.88 -39.22 8.13
C SER A 44 54.00 -39.01 6.89
N MET A 45 54.60 -39.05 5.69
CA MET A 45 53.88 -39.36 4.43
C MET A 45 53.78 -40.90 4.25
N PRO A 46 53.01 -41.38 3.27
CA PRO A 46 53.72 -41.80 2.06
C PRO A 46 53.12 -41.29 0.73
N LEU A 47 53.91 -41.44 -0.32
CA LEU A 47 53.62 -41.05 -1.70
C LEU A 47 52.63 -42.02 -2.39
N GLY A 48 51.98 -41.54 -3.45
CA GLY A 48 51.17 -42.38 -4.34
C GLY A 48 50.86 -41.66 -5.65
N GLU A 49 51.72 -41.84 -6.66
CA GLU A 49 51.40 -41.47 -8.03
C GLU A 49 50.32 -42.40 -8.60
N ASN A 50 49.36 -41.86 -9.35
CA ASN A 50 48.82 -42.56 -10.50
C ASN A 50 48.16 -41.60 -11.50
N ALA A 51 48.29 -41.92 -12.77
CA ALA A 51 47.62 -41.24 -13.86
C ALA A 51 46.36 -42.02 -14.30
N MET A 52 45.75 -41.58 -15.41
CA MET A 52 44.51 -42.11 -16.03
C MET A 52 43.21 -41.66 -15.30
N SER A 53 42.11 -41.41 -16.01
CA SER A 53 41.87 -41.49 -17.47
C SER A 53 40.96 -40.36 -17.98
N ASN A 54 41.17 -39.96 -19.24
CA ASN A 54 40.06 -39.56 -20.09
C ASN A 54 39.33 -40.82 -20.54
N SER A 55 38.01 -40.85 -20.42
CA SER A 55 37.16 -41.78 -21.19
C SER A 55 35.93 -41.04 -21.73
N LEU A 56 35.52 -41.43 -22.93
CA LEU A 56 34.54 -40.76 -23.77
C LEU A 56 33.24 -41.58 -23.86
N GLN A 57 32.18 -40.88 -24.31
CA GLN A 57 30.93 -41.42 -24.91
C GLN A 57 29.95 -42.12 -23.93
N GLN A 58 28.62 -41.90 -23.94
CA GLN A 58 27.58 -41.58 -24.96
C GLN A 58 26.82 -42.85 -25.41
N VAL A 59 25.52 -42.71 -25.80
CA VAL A 59 24.60 -43.76 -26.31
C VAL A 59 24.02 -44.68 -25.19
N SER A 60 22.75 -45.09 -25.11
CA SER A 60 21.45 -44.81 -25.79
C SER A 60 20.30 -45.04 -24.76
N THR A 61 19.16 -44.32 -24.74
CA THR A 61 17.99 -44.29 -25.67
C THR A 61 17.14 -45.58 -25.73
N LEU A 62 15.80 -45.40 -25.81
CA LEU A 62 14.69 -46.35 -26.09
C LEU A 62 14.00 -46.97 -24.85
N ARG A 63 12.68 -47.25 -24.83
CA ARG A 63 11.67 -47.36 -25.92
C ARG A 63 10.36 -46.58 -25.69
N SER A 64 9.61 -46.39 -26.78
CA SER A 64 8.21 -45.92 -26.88
C SER A 64 7.19 -47.06 -27.00
N ASN A 65 5.91 -46.77 -26.75
CA ASN A 65 4.70 -47.32 -27.41
C ASN A 65 3.59 -46.24 -27.27
N GLN A 66 2.88 -45.77 -28.29
CA GLN A 66 2.02 -46.40 -29.32
C GLN A 66 0.63 -46.87 -28.84
N LEU A 67 -0.41 -46.30 -29.47
CA LEU A 67 -1.74 -46.87 -29.84
C LEU A 67 -2.46 -45.80 -30.70
N THR A 68 -2.29 -45.83 -32.04
CA THR A 68 -3.18 -46.40 -33.07
C THR A 68 -4.37 -45.51 -33.51
N GLU A 69 -4.44 -45.25 -34.81
CA GLU A 69 -5.64 -44.77 -35.51
C GLU A 69 -6.74 -45.85 -35.57
N ARG A 70 -7.99 -45.44 -35.78
CA ARG A 70 -9.04 -46.29 -36.36
C ARG A 70 -9.90 -45.49 -37.35
N ASN A 71 -10.14 -46.07 -38.51
CA ASN A 71 -10.97 -45.49 -39.57
C ASN A 71 -12.45 -45.45 -39.19
N GLY A 72 -13.16 -44.42 -39.67
CA GLY A 72 -14.61 -44.30 -39.67
C GLY A 72 -15.07 -43.57 -40.93
N VAL A 73 -15.65 -44.30 -41.88
CA VAL A 73 -16.24 -43.78 -43.13
C VAL A 73 -17.77 -43.83 -43.02
N VAL A 74 -18.47 -43.14 -43.92
CA VAL A 74 -19.94 -42.94 -44.01
C VAL A 74 -20.44 -41.74 -43.17
N GLY A 75 -21.18 -40.77 -43.74
CA GLY A 75 -21.47 -40.56 -45.18
C GLY A 75 -22.58 -39.54 -45.47
N ALA A 76 -22.75 -39.22 -46.76
CA ALA A 76 -23.93 -38.64 -47.43
C ALA A 76 -24.51 -37.27 -47.00
N SER A 77 -24.50 -36.31 -47.96
CA SER A 77 -25.60 -35.37 -48.32
C SER A 77 -26.10 -34.33 -47.28
N ALA A 78 -26.68 -33.16 -47.65
CA ALA A 78 -27.25 -32.76 -48.94
C ALA A 78 -27.23 -31.23 -49.21
N GLN A 79 -27.28 -30.88 -50.50
CA GLN A 79 -28.12 -29.82 -51.12
C GLN A 79 -28.06 -28.34 -50.67
N ASN A 80 -27.53 -27.49 -51.56
CA ASN A 80 -28.18 -26.23 -51.97
C ASN A 80 -29.56 -26.54 -52.60
N PRO A 81 -30.56 -25.62 -52.61
CA PRO A 81 -30.71 -24.75 -53.79
C PRO A 81 -31.36 -23.35 -53.59
N HIS A 82 -31.29 -22.55 -54.67
CA HIS A 82 -31.95 -21.26 -55.00
C HIS A 82 -31.51 -19.98 -54.22
N GLU A 83 -31.17 -18.81 -54.81
CA GLU A 83 -31.63 -18.09 -56.05
C GLU A 83 -32.98 -17.37 -55.78
N ILE A 84 -33.31 -16.13 -56.20
CA ILE A 84 -33.03 -15.35 -57.44
C ILE A 84 -33.16 -13.81 -57.17
N ILE A 85 -32.68 -12.95 -58.10
CA ILE A 85 -32.96 -11.49 -58.28
C ILE A 85 -32.38 -10.52 -57.21
N GLY A 86 -31.68 -9.43 -57.57
CA GLY A 86 -31.20 -8.99 -58.89
C GLY A 86 -30.74 -7.51 -58.93
N SER A 87 -30.11 -7.10 -60.04
CA SER A 87 -29.82 -5.72 -60.52
C SER A 87 -29.21 -4.66 -59.56
N GLY A 88 -28.14 -3.93 -59.92
CA GLY A 88 -27.36 -3.95 -61.16
C GLY A 88 -26.35 -2.80 -61.26
N GLU A 89 -25.28 -3.04 -62.01
CA GLU A 89 -24.40 -2.10 -62.75
C GLU A 89 -24.11 -0.68 -62.23
N THR A 90 -22.84 -0.42 -61.90
CA THR A 90 -21.91 0.50 -62.64
C THR A 90 -20.55 0.49 -61.90
N SER A 91 -19.47 -0.10 -62.42
CA SER A 91 -18.60 0.27 -63.55
C SER A 91 -17.70 1.50 -63.29
N LEU A 92 -16.39 1.51 -63.58
CA LEU A 92 -15.46 0.46 -64.07
C LEU A 92 -13.98 0.88 -63.81
N GLN A 93 -13.09 -0.11 -63.72
CA GLN A 93 -11.66 -0.13 -64.12
C GLN A 93 -10.60 0.90 -63.60
N ASN A 94 -9.71 0.37 -62.75
CA ASN A 94 -8.28 0.07 -63.05
C ASN A 94 -7.28 1.14 -63.54
N CYS A 95 -6.25 1.32 -62.68
CA CYS A 95 -4.82 1.13 -62.95
C CYS A 95 -4.14 1.78 -64.19
N ASN A 96 -3.13 2.65 -63.94
CA ASN A 96 -1.72 2.22 -64.00
C ASN A 96 -0.71 3.29 -63.50
N SER A 97 0.47 2.83 -63.08
CA SER A 97 1.67 3.60 -62.71
C SER A 97 2.67 3.68 -63.90
N PRO A 98 3.95 4.14 -63.81
CA PRO A 98 4.69 4.86 -62.74
C PRO A 98 5.65 6.00 -63.24
N ARG A 99 6.52 6.49 -62.33
CA ARG A 99 7.93 7.02 -62.52
C ARG A 99 8.24 8.51 -62.83
N ASN A 100 9.22 9.00 -62.03
CA ASN A 100 10.35 9.92 -62.33
C ASN A 100 10.13 11.43 -62.60
N GLY A 101 10.97 12.31 -62.00
CA GLY A 101 11.22 13.66 -62.58
C GLY A 101 11.80 14.82 -61.75
N ARG A 102 12.98 14.68 -61.11
CA ARG A 102 13.98 15.75 -60.75
C ARG A 102 13.59 17.26 -60.66
N SER A 103 13.96 17.86 -59.51
CA SER A 103 14.82 19.07 -59.37
C SER A 103 14.35 20.48 -59.78
N SER A 104 14.27 21.38 -58.79
CA SER A 104 14.81 22.75 -58.88
C SER A 104 15.21 23.29 -57.48
N ARG A 105 15.98 24.38 -57.41
CA ARG A 105 16.44 25.06 -56.17
C ARG A 105 15.75 26.42 -56.05
N GLU A 106 15.51 26.91 -54.82
CA GLU A 106 15.89 28.25 -54.36
C GLU A 106 15.50 28.50 -52.88
N ALA A 107 16.04 29.57 -52.28
CA ALA A 107 15.90 29.98 -50.87
C ALA A 107 16.45 31.42 -50.70
N PRO A 108 16.38 32.09 -49.53
CA PRO A 108 15.52 31.88 -48.36
C PRO A 108 14.70 33.14 -47.99
N ILE A 109 13.81 33.06 -46.99
CA ILE A 109 13.36 34.25 -46.23
C ILE A 109 13.48 33.96 -44.73
N ALA A 110 14.17 34.84 -44.01
CA ALA A 110 14.30 34.80 -42.56
C ALA A 110 13.51 35.95 -41.91
N ARG A 111 12.99 35.72 -40.70
CA ARG A 111 12.67 36.78 -39.72
C ARG A 111 12.83 36.24 -38.31
N ALA A 112 13.59 36.96 -37.49
CA ALA A 112 13.84 36.61 -36.09
C ALA A 112 12.77 37.21 -35.17
N PHE A 113 12.61 36.60 -33.99
CA PHE A 113 11.88 37.17 -32.86
C PHE A 113 12.78 37.17 -31.63
N THR A 114 12.90 38.32 -30.97
CA THR A 114 13.48 38.48 -29.62
C THR A 114 12.61 39.43 -28.79
N PRO A 115 12.58 39.30 -27.45
CA PRO A 115 11.49 39.82 -26.61
C PRO A 115 11.83 41.11 -25.87
N VAL A 116 10.81 41.79 -25.33
CA VAL A 116 10.95 42.91 -24.38
C VAL A 116 10.01 42.75 -23.18
N ASN A 117 10.56 42.91 -21.98
CA ASN A 117 9.83 42.99 -20.71
C ASN A 117 9.49 44.46 -20.37
N ARG A 118 8.34 44.70 -19.69
CA ARG A 118 8.22 45.37 -18.37
C ARG A 118 6.83 45.99 -18.10
N ALA A 119 6.41 45.95 -16.84
CA ALA A 119 5.35 46.78 -16.24
C ALA A 119 6.03 47.96 -15.46
N PRO A 120 5.39 48.71 -14.52
CA PRO A 120 3.97 48.89 -14.16
C PRO A 120 3.57 50.38 -13.97
N LYS A 121 2.32 50.70 -13.54
CA LYS A 121 2.03 51.71 -12.47
C LYS A 121 0.55 51.79 -12.03
N ARG A 122 0.30 52.58 -10.96
CA ARG A 122 -0.97 52.74 -10.19
C ARG A 122 -1.59 54.13 -10.36
N LYS A 123 -2.93 54.25 -10.21
CA LYS A 123 -3.70 55.17 -9.31
C LYS A 123 -5.15 55.36 -9.85
N LYS A 124 -6.13 55.98 -9.15
CA LYS A 124 -6.67 55.91 -7.76
C LYS A 124 -7.73 57.06 -7.63
N ASP A 125 -8.80 56.87 -6.85
CA ASP A 125 -9.81 57.89 -6.44
C ASP A 125 -10.74 58.38 -7.59
N GLN A 126 -12.01 58.83 -7.42
CA GLN A 126 -12.65 59.55 -6.29
C GLN A 126 -14.19 59.27 -6.18
N ILE A 127 -14.99 60.17 -5.55
CA ILE A 127 -16.38 59.95 -5.04
C ILE A 127 -17.29 61.15 -5.38
N MET A 128 -18.60 60.98 -5.68
CA MET A 128 -19.75 61.78 -5.13
C MET A 128 -21.12 61.65 -5.87
N ALA A 129 -22.20 61.85 -5.09
CA ALA A 129 -23.53 62.44 -5.39
C ALA A 129 -24.56 61.78 -6.36
N SER A 130 -25.75 61.47 -5.80
CA SER A 130 -27.07 61.37 -6.47
C SER A 130 -27.75 62.77 -6.59
N PRO A 131 -28.92 62.98 -7.26
CA PRO A 131 -30.23 62.65 -6.64
C PRO A 131 -31.47 62.40 -7.58
N HIS A 132 -32.63 62.08 -6.95
CA HIS A 132 -34.02 62.03 -7.48
C HIS A 132 -34.36 60.89 -8.48
N GLY A 133 -35.45 60.11 -8.38
CA GLY A 133 -36.61 60.01 -7.44
C GLY A 133 -37.27 58.61 -7.59
N ARG A 134 -38.56 58.30 -7.28
CA ARG A 134 -39.71 59.00 -6.64
C ARG A 134 -40.80 57.93 -6.27
N VAL A 135 -41.67 58.22 -5.26
CA VAL A 135 -43.15 57.99 -5.16
C VAL A 135 -43.79 56.80 -5.94
N ARG A 136 -44.62 55.87 -5.41
CA ARG A 136 -45.26 55.56 -4.08
C ARG A 136 -45.75 54.09 -4.12
N GLU A 137 -45.70 53.26 -3.07
CA GLU A 137 -46.51 53.13 -1.84
C GLU A 137 -48.00 52.72 -1.97
N SER A 138 -48.31 51.51 -1.45
CA SER A 138 -49.48 51.21 -0.59
C SER A 138 -49.25 49.82 0.09
N SER A 139 -48.82 49.66 1.35
CA SER A 139 -49.46 49.99 2.65
C SER A 139 -50.54 48.99 3.12
N PHE A 140 -50.30 48.23 4.21
CA PHE A 140 -51.25 48.04 5.35
C PHE A 140 -50.70 47.18 6.52
N ARG A 141 -50.66 47.78 7.72
CA ARG A 141 -50.47 47.27 9.13
C ARG A 141 -50.70 48.49 10.08
N PRO A 142 -50.73 48.43 11.44
CA PRO A 142 -50.51 47.32 12.40
C PRO A 142 -51.85 46.77 12.99
N VAL A 143 -52.28 46.72 14.27
CA VAL A 143 -51.97 47.30 15.63
C VAL A 143 -52.08 46.20 16.76
N PRO A 144 -51.71 46.45 18.05
CA PRO A 144 -51.38 45.38 19.02
C PRO A 144 -52.10 45.39 20.40
N ALA A 145 -51.82 44.37 21.25
CA ALA A 145 -51.92 44.40 22.73
C ALA A 145 -51.12 43.23 23.37
N ARG A 146 -50.97 43.08 24.70
CA ARG A 146 -50.24 43.91 25.71
C ARG A 146 -50.05 43.07 27.01
N ASN A 147 -48.85 43.08 27.61
CA ASN A 147 -48.41 42.67 28.98
C ASN A 147 -49.19 41.63 29.84
N SER A 148 -48.47 40.73 30.52
CA SER A 148 -48.25 40.78 32.01
C SER A 148 -47.42 39.60 32.57
N ASN A 149 -46.85 39.80 33.79
CA ASN A 149 -46.22 38.82 34.72
C ASN A 149 -44.96 38.07 34.21
N LEU A 150 -43.76 38.06 34.83
CA LEU A 150 -43.24 38.35 36.18
C LEU A 150 -43.53 37.30 37.28
N ALA A 151 -42.55 36.42 37.54
CA ALA A 151 -42.31 35.67 38.79
C ALA A 151 -40.84 35.20 38.87
N THR A 152 -40.27 35.06 40.07
CA THR A 152 -38.85 34.73 40.34
C THR A 152 -38.64 33.30 40.89
N PRO A 153 -37.41 32.73 40.85
CA PRO A 153 -37.14 31.35 41.27
C PRO A 153 -36.85 31.21 42.78
N PRO A 154 -37.09 30.01 43.37
CA PRO A 154 -36.62 29.65 44.71
C PRO A 154 -35.22 29.00 44.70
N GLN A 155 -34.56 29.00 45.87
CA GLN A 155 -33.25 28.39 46.12
C GLN A 155 -33.38 26.99 46.76
N SER A 156 -32.27 26.24 46.84
CA SER A 156 -32.14 25.02 47.66
C SER A 156 -31.92 25.35 49.15
N PRO A 157 -32.13 24.38 50.07
CA PRO A 157 -30.98 23.86 50.84
C PRO A 157 -31.07 22.37 51.30
N HIS A 158 -30.01 21.91 52.01
CA HIS A 158 -29.83 20.65 52.80
C HIS A 158 -29.80 19.30 52.04
N GLN A 159 -28.68 18.57 51.88
CA GLN A 159 -27.66 18.05 52.83
C GLN A 159 -28.17 16.89 53.74
N LEU A 160 -27.31 15.87 53.92
CA LEU A 160 -27.48 14.60 54.67
C LEU A 160 -28.31 13.51 53.94
N GLY A 161 -27.96 12.22 54.03
CA GLY A 161 -26.82 11.61 54.73
C GLY A 161 -26.52 10.16 54.30
N LEU A 162 -25.51 9.55 54.92
CA LEU A 162 -25.11 8.14 54.71
C LEU A 162 -26.09 7.17 55.39
N HIS A 163 -26.40 6.04 54.76
CA HIS A 163 -26.23 4.71 55.39
C HIS A 163 -26.35 3.56 54.37
N SER A 164 -26.27 2.31 54.87
CA SER A 164 -25.97 1.09 54.12
C SER A 164 -26.82 -0.10 54.60
N ILE A 165 -26.71 -1.23 53.88
CA ILE A 165 -27.20 -2.58 54.23
C ILE A 165 -28.73 -2.80 54.15
N SER A 166 -29.16 -3.61 53.17
CA SER A 166 -29.80 -4.93 53.42
C SER A 166 -30.27 -5.60 52.12
N GLN A 167 -30.18 -6.94 52.08
CA GLN A 167 -31.04 -7.78 51.22
C GLN A 167 -32.27 -8.22 52.03
N PRO A 168 -33.32 -8.69 51.34
CA PRO A 168 -33.78 -10.05 51.67
C PRO A 168 -33.96 -10.96 50.43
N GLN A 169 -34.20 -12.25 50.70
CA GLN A 169 -34.38 -13.34 49.74
C GLN A 169 -35.85 -13.45 49.26
N GLY A 170 -36.12 -14.16 48.15
CA GLY A 170 -37.50 -14.55 47.80
C GLY A 170 -37.76 -15.20 46.43
N SER A 171 -37.77 -16.55 46.40
CA SER A 171 -38.59 -17.46 45.55
C SER A 171 -38.74 -17.29 44.01
N LEU A 172 -38.58 -18.42 43.30
CA LEU A 172 -39.04 -18.68 41.92
C LEU A 172 -40.56 -18.93 41.84
N PRO A 173 -41.13 -18.91 40.61
CA PRO A 173 -41.77 -20.14 40.11
C PRO A 173 -41.33 -20.53 38.67
N GLN A 174 -41.84 -21.66 38.15
CA GLN A 174 -41.33 -22.35 36.96
C GLN A 174 -42.17 -22.16 35.67
N SER A 175 -41.46 -22.22 34.53
CA SER A 175 -41.81 -22.86 33.25
C SER A 175 -43.17 -22.66 32.55
N SER A 176 -43.08 -22.24 31.28
CA SER A 176 -43.86 -22.82 30.17
C SER A 176 -42.94 -23.00 28.93
N LEU A 177 -43.39 -23.75 27.92
CA LEU A 177 -42.51 -24.42 26.93
C LEU A 177 -42.91 -24.16 25.46
N MET A 178 -42.00 -24.52 24.54
CA MET A 178 -42.15 -24.63 23.07
C MET A 178 -42.17 -23.33 22.22
N SER A 179 -41.72 -23.33 20.95
CA SER A 179 -40.77 -24.22 20.23
C SER A 179 -40.36 -23.62 18.88
N SER A 180 -39.11 -23.84 18.43
CA SER A 180 -38.73 -23.79 16.99
C SER A 180 -37.33 -24.35 16.72
N GLN A 181 -37.30 -25.62 16.32
CA GLN A 181 -36.60 -26.14 15.13
C GLN A 181 -35.24 -25.56 14.70
N SER A 182 -34.18 -26.38 14.84
CA SER A 182 -32.90 -26.22 14.13
C SER A 182 -32.81 -27.24 13.00
N SER A 183 -32.64 -26.80 11.75
CA SER A 183 -32.48 -27.70 10.60
C SER A 183 -31.06 -28.24 10.51
N GLN A 184 -30.88 -29.54 10.77
CA GLN A 184 -29.69 -30.28 10.35
C GLN A 184 -29.81 -30.65 8.87
N VAL A 185 -28.70 -30.57 8.12
CA VAL A 185 -28.58 -31.15 6.78
C VAL A 185 -27.41 -32.13 6.78
N MET A 186 -27.63 -33.29 6.18
CA MET A 186 -26.72 -34.44 6.22
C MET A 186 -25.33 -34.16 5.65
N PHE A 187 -24.36 -34.93 6.13
CA PHE A 187 -23.33 -35.51 5.26
C PHE A 187 -23.44 -37.04 5.31
N THR A 188 -23.39 -37.68 4.15
CA THR A 188 -23.62 -39.12 3.98
C THR A 188 -22.33 -39.94 4.06
N HIS A 189 -22.50 -41.23 4.31
CA HIS A 189 -21.48 -42.21 4.66
C HIS A 189 -21.25 -43.17 3.47
N LEU A 190 -20.01 -43.65 3.24
CA LEU A 190 -19.62 -45.07 2.99
C LEU A 190 -18.44 -45.31 2.02
N ASN A 191 -17.66 -46.35 2.34
CA ASN A 191 -16.96 -47.32 1.47
C ASN A 191 -15.67 -46.92 0.68
N SER A 192 -14.70 -47.82 0.46
CA SER A 192 -14.36 -49.13 1.10
C SER A 192 -13.08 -49.80 0.52
N ILE A 193 -12.58 -50.86 1.21
CA ILE A 193 -11.92 -52.08 0.66
C ILE A 193 -10.38 -52.09 0.36
N THR A 194 -9.65 -52.84 1.23
CA THR A 194 -8.47 -53.76 1.02
C THR A 194 -7.19 -53.29 0.30
N SER A 195 -6.01 -53.92 0.44
CA SER A 195 -5.54 -55.17 1.13
C SER A 195 -4.16 -54.93 1.82
N ASP A 196 -3.39 -55.87 2.42
CA ASP A 196 -3.42 -57.36 2.47
C ASP A 196 -2.63 -57.94 3.68
N ASN A 197 -2.82 -59.25 3.97
CA ASN A 197 -2.04 -60.19 4.82
C ASN A 197 -1.61 -59.79 6.26
N SER A 198 -1.91 -60.53 7.35
CA SER A 198 -1.68 -61.96 7.72
C SER A 198 -0.22 -62.28 8.15
N GLN A 199 0.08 -63.12 9.16
CA GLN A 199 -0.64 -64.24 9.80
C GLN A 199 -0.42 -64.35 11.34
N ASN A 200 -1.16 -65.29 11.99
CA ASN A 200 -0.96 -65.90 13.33
C ASN A 200 -1.15 -64.99 14.58
N GLY A 201 -1.84 -65.37 15.68
CA GLY A 201 -2.58 -66.61 16.03
C GLY A 201 -1.77 -67.61 16.89
N GLY A 202 -2.21 -68.06 18.08
CA GLY A 202 -3.40 -67.70 18.89
C GLY A 202 -3.57 -68.63 20.11
N ASN A 203 -4.67 -68.45 20.90
CA ASN A 203 -5.14 -69.30 22.04
C ASN A 203 -4.24 -69.35 23.31
N GLN A 204 -4.68 -69.66 24.55
CA GLN A 204 -5.96 -69.78 25.32
C GLN A 204 -5.56 -69.71 26.85
N HIS A 205 -6.36 -69.55 27.93
CA HIS A 205 -7.70 -70.03 28.34
C HIS A 205 -8.36 -69.17 29.47
N HIS A 206 -9.69 -69.31 29.61
CA HIS A 206 -10.62 -69.25 30.78
C HIS A 206 -10.26 -68.68 32.19
N HIS A 207 -11.11 -67.73 32.64
CA HIS A 207 -12.04 -67.72 33.82
C HIS A 207 -11.63 -68.15 35.26
N PRO A 208 -12.40 -67.77 36.34
CA PRO A 208 -13.44 -66.72 36.50
C PRO A 208 -13.29 -65.86 37.81
N ASN A 209 -14.32 -65.07 38.15
CA ASN A 209 -14.47 -64.23 39.35
C ASN A 209 -14.42 -64.98 40.71
N SER A 210 -13.91 -64.32 41.76
CA SER A 210 -14.61 -64.24 43.06
C SER A 210 -14.15 -63.07 43.98
N THR A 211 -15.14 -62.41 44.60
CA THR A 211 -15.19 -61.74 45.93
C THR A 211 -14.00 -60.96 46.54
N HIS A 212 -14.35 -59.80 47.11
CA HIS A 212 -13.55 -58.97 48.03
C HIS A 212 -12.80 -59.73 49.14
N GLU A 213 -11.59 -59.25 49.45
CA GLU A 213 -11.05 -59.21 50.81
C GLU A 213 -10.27 -57.90 51.05
N ASN A 214 -10.15 -57.48 52.31
CA ASN A 214 -9.51 -56.20 52.68
C ASN A 214 -7.99 -56.32 52.71
N HIS A 215 -7.29 -55.65 51.79
CA HIS A 215 -5.90 -55.24 52.03
C HIS A 215 -5.79 -53.74 52.24
N GLN A 216 -5.02 -53.38 53.27
CA GLN A 216 -4.72 -52.02 53.67
C GLN A 216 -4.08 -51.27 52.50
N SER A 217 -4.69 -50.18 52.05
CA SER A 217 -4.05 -49.27 51.11
C SER A 217 -2.87 -48.61 51.82
N SER A 218 -1.67 -49.11 51.58
CA SER A 218 -0.46 -48.39 51.97
C SER A 218 -0.51 -47.02 51.30
N HIS A 219 -0.44 -45.95 52.10
CA HIS A 219 -0.14 -44.62 51.56
C HIS A 219 1.32 -44.61 51.11
N GLN A 220 1.59 -45.22 49.95
CA GLN A 220 2.62 -44.69 49.07
C GLN A 220 2.18 -43.27 48.73
N SER A 221 2.74 -42.31 49.47
CA SER A 221 2.83 -40.95 48.99
C SER A 221 3.54 -41.02 47.64
N GLY A 222 2.77 -40.87 46.57
CA GLY A 222 3.32 -40.73 45.23
C GLY A 222 4.20 -39.49 45.22
N GLN A 223 5.50 -39.70 45.46
CA GLN A 223 6.48 -38.65 45.30
C GLN A 223 6.40 -38.22 43.85
N TYR A 224 6.00 -36.97 43.63
CA TYR A 224 6.40 -36.30 42.40
C TYR A 224 7.93 -36.31 42.42
N GLU A 225 8.53 -37.25 41.68
CA GLU A 225 9.97 -37.25 41.39
C GLU A 225 10.27 -36.02 40.54
N GLY A 226 10.35 -34.88 41.21
CA GLY A 226 10.47 -33.58 40.60
C GLY A 226 11.81 -33.47 39.88
N ASN A 227 11.76 -33.62 38.55
CA ASN A 227 12.87 -33.47 37.62
C ASN A 227 13.97 -32.54 38.16
N GLY A 228 15.08 -33.15 38.60
CA GLY A 228 16.11 -32.45 39.37
C GLY A 228 16.78 -31.30 38.60
N PRO A 229 17.56 -30.43 39.29
CA PRO A 229 18.15 -29.23 38.69
C PRO A 229 18.96 -29.48 37.39
N ALA A 230 19.56 -30.67 37.26
CA ALA A 230 20.28 -31.11 36.07
C ALA A 230 19.36 -31.34 34.85
N ASP A 231 18.22 -32.01 35.01
CA ASP A 231 17.23 -32.16 33.92
C ASP A 231 16.65 -30.80 33.53
N ALA A 232 16.33 -29.95 34.51
CA ALA A 232 15.87 -28.59 34.23
C ALA A 232 16.93 -27.78 33.45
N ALA A 233 18.23 -28.06 33.64
CA ALA A 233 19.30 -27.48 32.83
C ALA A 233 19.36 -28.08 31.42
N ALA A 234 19.23 -29.41 31.28
CA ALA A 234 19.21 -30.10 29.99
C ALA A 234 18.04 -29.61 29.11
N ARG A 235 16.81 -29.53 29.65
CA ARG A 235 15.65 -28.99 28.92
C ARG A 235 15.82 -27.52 28.55
N ARG A 236 16.43 -26.69 29.40
CA ARG A 236 16.79 -25.30 29.04
C ARG A 236 17.82 -25.24 27.90
N ALA A 237 18.78 -26.16 27.87
CA ALA A 237 19.76 -26.25 26.79
C ALA A 237 19.10 -26.67 25.47
N GLN A 238 18.23 -27.68 25.50
CA GLN A 238 17.43 -28.11 24.33
C GLN A 238 16.58 -26.98 23.74
N VAL A 239 15.87 -26.21 24.58
CA VAL A 239 15.07 -25.07 24.10
C VAL A 239 15.94 -23.98 23.47
N ARG A 240 17.10 -23.66 24.06
CA ARG A 240 18.06 -22.70 23.44
C ARG A 240 18.63 -23.22 22.13
N ALA A 241 18.87 -24.53 22.01
CA ALA A 241 19.51 -25.14 20.86
C ALA A 241 18.72 -24.97 19.55
N TRP A 242 17.39 -24.85 19.61
CA TRP A 242 16.55 -24.52 18.45
C TRP A 242 15.98 -23.08 18.49
N GLY A 243 15.55 -22.60 19.66
CA GLY A 243 14.79 -21.35 19.78
C GLY A 243 15.63 -20.07 19.83
N ASN A 244 16.95 -20.16 20.00
CA ASN A 244 17.86 -19.01 20.15
C ASN A 244 18.95 -18.92 19.07
N GLN A 245 18.93 -19.80 18.05
CA GLN A 245 19.91 -19.77 16.97
C GLN A 245 19.60 -18.66 15.96
N PRO A 246 20.61 -18.03 15.34
CA PRO A 246 20.40 -17.05 14.28
C PRO A 246 19.91 -17.72 13.00
N LEU A 247 19.15 -17.00 12.17
CA LEU A 247 18.60 -17.52 10.91
C LEU A 247 19.67 -18.20 10.04
N SER A 248 20.84 -17.58 9.90
CA SER A 248 21.99 -18.10 9.13
C SER A 248 22.53 -19.47 9.59
N SER A 249 22.09 -19.96 10.75
CA SER A 249 22.47 -21.28 11.31
C SER A 249 21.30 -22.25 11.43
N VAL A 250 20.05 -21.78 11.27
CA VAL A 250 18.83 -22.62 11.24
C VAL A 250 18.41 -22.91 9.80
N ASP A 251 18.50 -21.91 8.93
CA ASP A 251 18.11 -21.94 7.52
C ASP A 251 19.08 -21.04 6.72
N SER A 252 20.18 -21.64 6.27
CA SER A 252 21.21 -20.99 5.46
C SER A 252 20.69 -20.50 4.11
N ASP A 253 19.67 -21.18 3.58
CA ASP A 253 19.22 -21.01 2.21
C ASP A 253 18.25 -19.82 2.14
N LEU A 254 17.30 -19.74 3.07
CA LEU A 254 16.48 -18.55 3.28
C LEU A 254 17.34 -17.35 3.68
N TRP A 255 18.37 -17.54 4.54
CA TRP A 255 19.30 -16.46 4.86
C TRP A 255 20.02 -15.93 3.62
N LYS A 256 20.53 -16.80 2.75
CA LYS A 256 21.19 -16.40 1.50
C LYS A 256 20.26 -15.61 0.59
N ILE A 257 19.02 -16.08 0.39
CA ILE A 257 17.99 -15.38 -0.41
C ILE A 257 17.69 -13.98 0.18
N MET A 258 17.67 -13.85 1.51
CA MET A 258 17.46 -12.56 2.17
C MET A 258 18.65 -11.59 2.03
N GLU A 259 19.90 -12.07 2.00
CA GLU A 259 21.05 -11.22 1.67
C GLU A 259 21.09 -10.85 0.18
N GLU A 260 20.65 -11.72 -0.72
CA GLU A 260 20.52 -11.41 -2.16
C GLU A 260 19.50 -10.28 -2.43
N GLU A 261 18.36 -10.26 -1.75
CA GLU A 261 17.40 -9.15 -1.85
C GLU A 261 17.96 -7.83 -1.26
N LYS A 262 18.77 -7.88 -0.20
CA LYS A 262 19.49 -6.68 0.29
C LYS A 262 20.43 -6.11 -0.77
N VAL A 263 21.17 -6.99 -1.45
CA VAL A 263 22.08 -6.62 -2.54
C VAL A 263 21.29 -6.03 -3.72
N ARG A 264 20.15 -6.63 -4.10
CA ARG A 264 19.25 -6.09 -5.12
C ARG A 264 18.75 -4.69 -4.75
N GLN A 265 18.24 -4.51 -3.53
CA GLN A 265 17.76 -3.22 -3.03
C GLN A 265 18.83 -2.13 -2.99
N PHE A 266 20.08 -2.48 -2.68
CA PHE A 266 21.22 -1.54 -2.66
C PHE A 266 21.69 -1.15 -4.06
N LYS A 267 21.82 -2.13 -4.96
CA LYS A 267 22.30 -1.93 -6.33
C LYS A 267 21.24 -1.44 -7.31
N GLY A 268 19.96 -1.54 -6.95
CA GLY A 268 18.83 -1.11 -7.76
C GLY A 268 18.52 0.38 -7.66
N VAL A 269 17.92 0.93 -8.72
CA VAL A 269 17.23 2.22 -8.72
C VAL A 269 15.73 1.94 -8.63
N GLU A 270 15.21 1.98 -7.40
CA GLU A 270 13.85 1.56 -7.07
C GLU A 270 12.83 2.68 -7.36
N LEU A 271 11.96 2.44 -8.34
CA LEU A 271 11.03 3.43 -8.90
C LEU A 271 9.56 3.02 -8.78
N ILE A 272 9.24 1.91 -8.11
CA ILE A 272 7.86 1.52 -7.83
C ILE A 272 7.23 2.52 -6.85
N ALA A 273 6.26 3.30 -7.34
CA ALA A 273 5.59 4.39 -6.61
C ALA A 273 4.80 3.99 -5.33
N SER A 274 4.81 2.70 -4.99
CA SER A 274 4.19 2.09 -3.81
C SER A 274 5.21 1.50 -2.83
N GLU A 275 6.50 1.69 -3.06
CA GLU A 275 7.58 1.13 -2.24
C GLU A 275 8.47 2.21 -1.63
N ASN A 276 9.14 1.84 -0.54
CA ASN A 276 9.97 2.70 0.29
C ASN A 276 10.81 1.82 1.22
N TYR A 277 11.98 2.30 1.64
CA TYR A 277 12.78 1.63 2.65
C TYR A 277 12.38 2.14 4.05
N THR A 278 12.06 1.25 4.98
CA THR A 278 11.74 1.64 6.36
C THR A 278 13.00 1.73 7.21
N SER A 279 12.92 2.32 8.41
CA SER A 279 14.09 2.50 9.27
C SER A 279 14.41 1.25 10.11
N GLN A 280 15.67 1.11 10.51
CA GLN A 280 16.15 0.04 11.39
C GLN A 280 15.26 -0.15 12.64
N ALA A 281 14.88 0.93 13.31
CA ALA A 281 14.02 0.87 14.50
C ALA A 281 12.59 0.36 14.23
N VAL A 282 12.09 0.47 12.98
CA VAL A 282 10.82 -0.14 12.55
C VAL A 282 11.00 -1.64 12.31
N LEU A 283 12.13 -2.06 11.71
CA LEU A 283 12.47 -3.47 11.51
C LEU A 283 12.69 -4.21 12.85
N GLU A 284 13.39 -3.60 13.80
CA GLU A 284 13.61 -4.15 15.14
C GLU A 284 12.30 -4.40 15.90
N ALA A 285 11.37 -3.45 15.85
CA ALA A 285 10.04 -3.59 16.45
C ALA A 285 9.20 -4.65 15.72
N LEU A 286 9.32 -4.77 14.40
CA LEU A 286 8.59 -5.74 13.58
C LEU A 286 9.10 -7.17 13.77
N GLY A 287 10.42 -7.36 13.93
CA GLY A 287 11.06 -8.64 14.23
C GLY A 287 11.03 -9.03 15.72
N SER A 288 10.25 -8.33 16.55
CA SER A 288 10.28 -8.51 18.01
C SER A 288 9.37 -9.61 18.55
N HIS A 289 9.67 -10.04 19.78
CA HIS A 289 8.89 -10.99 20.59
C HIS A 289 7.41 -10.62 20.79
N LEU A 290 6.98 -9.40 20.43
CA LEU A 290 5.58 -8.98 20.46
C LEU A 290 4.70 -9.84 19.53
N THR A 291 5.27 -10.48 18.51
CA THR A 291 4.57 -11.47 17.66
C THR A 291 4.01 -12.67 18.44
N ASN A 292 4.47 -12.91 19.67
CA ASN A 292 4.04 -14.05 20.49
C ASN A 292 2.71 -13.83 21.23
N LYS A 293 2.18 -12.59 21.28
CA LYS A 293 1.02 -12.28 22.14
C LYS A 293 -0.28 -12.16 21.35
N TYR A 294 -1.24 -13.03 21.69
CA TYR A 294 -2.63 -12.94 21.23
C TYR A 294 -3.41 -11.88 22.04
N SER A 295 -4.13 -10.98 21.35
CA SER A 295 -4.65 -9.73 21.93
C SER A 295 -6.00 -9.26 21.36
N GLU A 296 -6.86 -10.20 21.01
CA GLU A 296 -8.21 -9.90 20.50
C GLU A 296 -9.02 -8.96 21.39
N GLY A 297 -9.87 -8.16 20.76
CA GLY A 297 -10.53 -7.00 21.35
C GLY A 297 -9.72 -5.70 21.22
N LEU A 298 -10.12 -4.68 21.96
CA LEU A 298 -9.48 -3.36 22.00
C LEU A 298 -8.71 -3.16 23.32
N PRO A 299 -7.79 -2.17 23.43
CA PRO A 299 -7.11 -1.86 24.69
C PRO A 299 -8.11 -1.63 25.84
N GLY A 300 -7.89 -2.29 26.99
CA GLY A 300 -8.81 -2.28 28.12
C GLY A 300 -10.08 -3.15 27.96
N SER A 301 -10.35 -3.71 26.79
CA SER A 301 -11.49 -4.58 26.48
C SER A 301 -11.06 -5.76 25.62
N ARG A 302 -10.20 -6.61 26.21
CA ARG A 302 -9.58 -7.77 25.56
C ARG A 302 -10.27 -9.07 25.97
N TYR A 303 -10.35 -10.02 25.04
CA TYR A 303 -10.82 -11.39 25.31
C TYR A 303 -9.82 -12.22 26.13
N TYR A 304 -8.56 -11.79 26.21
CA TYR A 304 -7.46 -12.53 26.84
C TYR A 304 -6.71 -11.70 27.88
N GLY A 305 -6.24 -12.37 28.94
CA GLY A 305 -5.36 -11.78 29.95
C GLY A 305 -3.94 -11.46 29.44
N GLY A 306 -3.13 -10.86 30.31
CA GLY A 306 -1.71 -10.59 30.05
C GLY A 306 -1.42 -9.48 29.03
N ASN A 307 -2.41 -8.67 28.64
CA ASN A 307 -2.28 -7.65 27.60
C ASN A 307 -1.78 -6.27 28.07
N LYS A 308 -1.45 -6.07 29.36
CA LYS A 308 -1.02 -4.77 29.94
C LYS A 308 -0.08 -3.94 29.05
N TYR A 309 1.00 -4.54 28.56
CA TYR A 309 2.00 -3.83 27.75
C TYR A 309 1.58 -3.70 26.27
N ILE A 310 0.75 -4.61 25.77
CA ILE A 310 0.15 -4.50 24.43
C ILE A 310 -0.81 -3.32 24.37
N ASP A 311 -1.64 -3.15 25.41
CA ASP A 311 -2.59 -2.03 25.52
C ASP A 311 -1.85 -0.68 25.63
N MET A 312 -0.68 -0.64 26.28
CA MET A 312 0.19 0.54 26.28
C MET A 312 0.76 0.83 24.87
N ILE A 313 1.19 -0.20 24.13
CA ILE A 313 1.73 -0.08 22.77
C ILE A 313 0.65 0.39 21.78
N GLU A 314 -0.54 -0.21 21.81
CA GLU A 314 -1.62 0.10 20.88
C GLU A 314 -2.23 1.49 21.15
N ASN A 315 -2.47 1.86 22.42
CA ASN A 315 -2.89 3.23 22.76
C ASN A 315 -1.86 4.28 22.32
N LEU A 316 -0.56 4.01 22.48
CA LEU A 316 0.51 4.88 22.00
C LEU A 316 0.54 4.97 20.46
N CYS A 317 0.22 3.88 19.76
CA CYS A 317 0.09 3.85 18.31
C CYS A 317 -1.11 4.71 17.84
N ILE A 318 -2.28 4.53 18.45
CA ILE A 318 -3.50 5.33 18.22
C ILE A 318 -3.24 6.82 18.48
N GLN A 319 -2.60 7.17 19.60
CA GLN A 319 -2.25 8.54 19.92
C GLN A 319 -1.33 9.16 18.87
N ARG A 320 -0.26 8.45 18.47
CA ARG A 320 0.69 8.94 17.45
C ARG A 320 0.06 9.02 16.06
N ALA A 321 -0.90 8.15 15.72
CA ALA A 321 -1.63 8.21 14.46
C ALA A 321 -2.47 9.50 14.38
N LEU A 322 -3.26 9.81 15.41
CA LEU A 322 -4.05 11.04 15.46
C LEU A 322 -3.15 12.30 15.45
N GLN A 323 -2.02 12.27 16.17
CA GLN A 323 -1.03 13.36 16.17
C GLN A 323 -0.36 13.58 14.81
N ALA A 324 0.08 12.51 14.13
CA ALA A 324 0.75 12.61 12.83
C ALA A 324 -0.14 13.19 11.72
N PHE A 325 -1.46 13.04 11.83
CA PHE A 325 -2.45 13.62 10.93
C PHE A 325 -3.15 14.87 11.49
N HIS A 326 -2.67 15.41 12.61
CA HIS A 326 -3.10 16.69 13.20
C HIS A 326 -4.59 16.72 13.63
N LEU A 327 -5.09 15.59 14.13
CA LEU A 327 -6.52 15.36 14.43
C LEU A 327 -6.85 15.53 15.93
N ASP A 328 -8.00 16.14 16.25
CA ASP A 328 -8.57 16.11 17.62
C ASP A 328 -9.18 14.71 17.89
N PRO A 329 -8.76 13.98 18.94
CA PRO A 329 -9.33 12.68 19.31
C PRO A 329 -10.83 12.67 19.62
N LYS A 330 -11.46 13.84 19.83
CA LYS A 330 -12.91 14.03 20.00
C LYS A 330 -13.66 13.98 18.66
N GLU A 331 -13.05 14.50 17.59
CA GLU A 331 -13.62 14.50 16.24
C GLU A 331 -13.22 13.29 15.41
N TRP A 332 -12.13 12.61 15.79
CA TRP A 332 -11.56 11.48 15.05
C TRP A 332 -11.13 10.33 15.95
N GLY A 333 -11.53 9.12 15.57
CA GLY A 333 -10.95 7.88 16.04
C GLY A 333 -10.06 7.24 14.97
N VAL A 334 -9.31 6.22 15.38
CA VAL A 334 -8.48 5.41 14.47
C VAL A 334 -8.37 3.98 14.98
N ASN A 335 -8.55 3.02 14.09
CA ASN A 335 -8.20 1.62 14.30
C ASN A 335 -6.89 1.30 13.57
N VAL A 336 -5.92 0.75 14.31
CA VAL A 336 -4.54 0.47 13.86
C VAL A 336 -4.24 -1.04 13.66
N GLN A 337 -5.26 -1.89 13.82
CA GLN A 337 -5.17 -3.35 13.68
C GLN A 337 -5.28 -3.91 12.23
N PRO A 338 -5.71 -3.20 11.16
CA PRO A 338 -5.81 -3.80 9.83
C PRO A 338 -4.48 -4.31 9.26
N TYR A 339 -4.46 -5.60 8.87
CA TYR A 339 -3.27 -6.24 8.30
C TYR A 339 -2.81 -5.64 6.96
N SER A 340 -3.68 -4.89 6.27
CA SER A 340 -3.37 -4.15 5.03
C SER A 340 -4.40 -3.04 4.80
N CYS A 341 -4.18 -2.14 3.83
CA CYS A 341 -5.27 -1.24 3.42
C CYS A 341 -6.38 -1.98 2.64
N THR A 342 -6.11 -3.14 2.04
CA THR A 342 -7.17 -3.96 1.42
C THR A 342 -8.13 -4.50 2.47
N THR A 343 -7.63 -4.97 3.62
CA THR A 343 -8.48 -5.38 4.76
C THR A 343 -9.07 -4.17 5.49
N ALA A 344 -8.36 -3.04 5.58
CA ALA A 344 -8.90 -1.78 6.12
C ALA A 344 -10.11 -1.29 5.31
N ASN A 345 -9.97 -1.21 3.99
CA ASN A 345 -11.04 -0.82 3.07
C ASN A 345 -12.22 -1.80 3.16
N PHE A 346 -11.95 -3.11 3.17
CA PHE A 346 -13.02 -4.10 3.28
C PHE A 346 -13.75 -4.03 4.63
N ALA A 347 -13.06 -3.78 5.74
CA ALA A 347 -13.69 -3.57 7.05
C ALA A 347 -14.55 -2.29 7.10
N VAL A 348 -14.15 -1.20 6.42
CA VAL A 348 -15.02 -0.03 6.25
C VAL A 348 -16.30 -0.40 5.50
N TYR A 349 -16.20 -1.21 4.44
CA TYR A 349 -17.39 -1.66 3.70
C TYR A 349 -18.28 -2.55 4.58
N THR A 350 -17.72 -3.57 5.26
CA THR A 350 -18.45 -4.50 6.12
C THR A 350 -19.12 -3.79 7.32
N GLY A 351 -18.50 -2.76 7.89
CA GLY A 351 -19.05 -2.03 9.03
C GLY A 351 -20.14 -1.01 8.66
N LEU A 352 -20.05 -0.39 7.48
CA LEU A 352 -20.91 0.74 7.12
C LEU A 352 -21.94 0.44 6.02
N LEU A 353 -21.81 -0.68 5.32
CA LEU A 353 -22.66 -1.09 4.19
C LEU A 353 -23.31 -2.45 4.42
N GLN A 354 -24.40 -2.74 3.71
CA GLN A 354 -24.94 -4.09 3.59
C GLN A 354 -24.39 -4.79 2.32
N PRO A 355 -24.38 -6.13 2.26
CA PRO A 355 -24.07 -6.84 1.02
C PRO A 355 -24.97 -6.36 -0.14
N LYS A 356 -24.37 -6.14 -1.31
CA LYS A 356 -24.97 -5.54 -2.52
C LYS A 356 -25.33 -4.04 -2.42
N ASP A 357 -24.99 -3.34 -1.33
CA ASP A 357 -25.02 -1.86 -1.35
C ASP A 357 -24.05 -1.32 -2.42
N ARG A 358 -24.33 -0.10 -2.87
CA ARG A 358 -23.66 0.51 -4.02
C ARG A 358 -22.42 1.30 -3.63
N ILE A 359 -21.32 1.07 -4.33
CA ILE A 359 -20.05 1.80 -4.14
C ILE A 359 -19.60 2.47 -5.45
N MET A 360 -18.95 3.63 -5.35
CA MET A 360 -18.29 4.27 -6.48
C MET A 360 -16.84 4.63 -6.12
N GLY A 361 -15.91 4.27 -7.00
CA GLY A 361 -14.48 4.55 -6.86
C GLY A 361 -13.84 4.88 -8.21
N LEU A 362 -12.57 5.32 -8.22
CA LEU A 362 -11.86 5.61 -9.46
C LEU A 362 -11.56 4.32 -10.23
N ASP A 363 -11.80 4.33 -11.54
CA ASP A 363 -11.50 3.23 -12.44
C ASP A 363 -10.01 2.89 -12.48
N VAL A 364 -9.65 1.61 -12.61
CA VAL A 364 -8.24 1.16 -12.52
C VAL A 364 -7.38 1.71 -13.68
N PRO A 365 -7.81 1.68 -14.96
CA PRO A 365 -7.13 2.41 -16.05
C PRO A 365 -7.18 3.94 -15.94
N SER A 366 -8.01 4.50 -15.04
CA SER A 366 -8.00 5.93 -14.69
C SER A 366 -7.12 6.24 -13.47
N GLY A 367 -6.47 5.23 -12.88
CA GLY A 367 -5.52 5.38 -11.77
C GLY A 367 -6.04 5.01 -10.38
N GLY A 368 -7.22 4.39 -10.26
CA GLY A 368 -7.77 3.89 -8.99
C GLY A 368 -7.07 2.63 -8.44
N HIS A 369 -7.61 2.04 -7.37
CA HIS A 369 -7.10 0.79 -6.78
C HIS A 369 -8.12 -0.34 -6.89
N VAL A 370 -7.64 -1.59 -7.01
CA VAL A 370 -8.52 -2.76 -7.16
C VAL A 370 -9.51 -2.95 -6.00
N SER A 371 -9.17 -2.52 -4.78
CA SER A 371 -10.08 -2.59 -3.62
C SER A 371 -11.27 -1.63 -3.70
N HIS A 372 -11.31 -0.70 -4.64
CA HIS A 372 -12.39 0.29 -4.78
C HIS A 372 -13.58 -0.22 -5.63
N GLY A 373 -13.56 -1.49 -6.03
CA GLY A 373 -14.65 -2.13 -6.79
C GLY A 373 -14.29 -2.38 -8.26
N TYR A 374 -13.23 -3.14 -8.52
CA TYR A 374 -12.76 -3.41 -9.89
C TYR A 374 -13.44 -4.62 -10.55
N CYS A 375 -14.08 -4.37 -11.69
CA CYS A 375 -14.57 -5.35 -12.66
C CYS A 375 -13.86 -5.16 -14.01
N THR A 376 -13.69 -6.22 -14.81
CA THR A 376 -13.27 -6.08 -16.20
C THR A 376 -14.40 -5.55 -17.09
N VAL A 377 -14.04 -5.07 -18.29
CA VAL A 377 -15.00 -4.68 -19.35
C VAL A 377 -15.96 -5.82 -19.71
N SER A 378 -15.51 -7.07 -19.60
CA SER A 378 -16.34 -8.28 -19.80
C SER A 378 -17.23 -8.65 -18.61
N GLY A 379 -17.40 -7.77 -17.62
CA GLY A 379 -18.25 -8.00 -16.44
C GLY A 379 -17.66 -8.96 -15.39
N LYS A 380 -16.42 -9.45 -15.54
CA LYS A 380 -15.79 -10.29 -14.52
C LYS A 380 -15.47 -9.43 -13.29
N LYS A 381 -16.21 -9.63 -12.20
CA LYS A 381 -15.89 -9.10 -10.87
C LYS A 381 -14.51 -9.64 -10.44
N VAL A 382 -13.53 -8.77 -10.24
CA VAL A 382 -12.13 -9.15 -9.93
C VAL A 382 -11.82 -8.94 -8.44
N SER A 383 -12.36 -7.89 -7.85
CA SER A 383 -12.11 -7.54 -6.45
C SER A 383 -13.18 -8.09 -5.51
N SER A 384 -12.83 -8.41 -4.27
CA SER A 384 -13.80 -8.75 -3.22
C SER A 384 -14.84 -7.65 -3.04
N ALA A 385 -14.43 -6.38 -3.16
CA ALA A 385 -15.33 -5.23 -3.15
C ALA A 385 -16.43 -5.35 -4.23
N SER A 386 -16.06 -5.61 -5.49
CA SER A 386 -17.02 -5.85 -6.58
C SER A 386 -17.81 -7.16 -6.47
N ILE A 387 -17.35 -8.13 -5.67
CA ILE A 387 -18.05 -9.41 -5.45
C ILE A 387 -19.18 -9.24 -4.43
N PHE A 388 -18.88 -8.61 -3.29
CA PHE A 388 -19.82 -8.45 -2.17
C PHE A 388 -20.69 -7.17 -2.25
N TYR A 389 -20.26 -6.17 -3.02
CA TYR A 389 -20.95 -4.88 -3.20
C TYR A 389 -21.10 -4.57 -4.70
N GLU A 390 -22.05 -3.70 -5.04
CA GLU A 390 -22.30 -3.33 -6.44
C GLU A 390 -21.54 -2.05 -6.81
N SER A 391 -20.46 -2.22 -7.57
CA SER A 391 -19.48 -1.17 -7.89
C SER A 391 -19.72 -0.54 -9.26
N LEU A 392 -19.80 0.79 -9.33
CA LEU A 392 -19.75 1.57 -10.57
C LEU A 392 -18.53 2.51 -10.56
N PRO A 393 -17.54 2.35 -11.45
CA PRO A 393 -16.37 3.22 -11.44
C PRO A 393 -16.65 4.59 -12.08
N PHE A 394 -16.08 5.65 -11.52
CA PHE A 394 -15.91 6.94 -12.20
C PHE A 394 -14.53 7.02 -12.86
N LYS A 395 -14.36 7.91 -13.85
CA LYS A 395 -13.18 7.93 -14.73
C LYS A 395 -12.54 9.33 -14.77
N VAL A 396 -11.33 9.38 -15.31
CA VAL A 396 -10.74 10.64 -15.78
C VAL A 396 -11.33 11.05 -17.13
N ASN A 397 -11.34 12.35 -17.39
CA ASN A 397 -11.61 12.91 -18.70
C ASN A 397 -10.53 12.43 -19.70
N PRO A 398 -10.91 11.91 -20.89
CA PRO A 398 -9.95 11.32 -21.84
C PRO A 398 -8.87 12.27 -22.35
N SER A 399 -9.16 13.57 -22.40
CA SER A 399 -8.30 14.58 -23.02
C SER A 399 -7.37 15.28 -22.04
N THR A 400 -7.77 15.43 -20.77
CA THR A 400 -6.95 16.08 -19.73
C THR A 400 -6.28 15.10 -18.78
N GLY A 401 -6.82 13.89 -18.62
CA GLY A 401 -6.41 12.92 -17.60
C GLY A 401 -6.78 13.32 -16.16
N LEU A 402 -7.55 14.40 -15.97
CA LEU A 402 -8.09 14.83 -14.67
C LEU A 402 -9.43 14.13 -14.40
N ILE A 403 -9.84 13.99 -13.14
CA ILE A 403 -11.14 13.39 -12.77
C ILE A 403 -12.29 14.18 -13.42
N ASP A 404 -13.18 13.46 -14.11
CA ASP A 404 -14.38 14.07 -14.71
C ASP A 404 -15.49 14.21 -13.65
N PHE A 405 -15.50 15.36 -12.98
CA PHE A 405 -16.45 15.68 -11.92
C PHE A 405 -17.89 15.88 -12.41
N GLU A 406 -18.11 16.23 -13.68
CA GLU A 406 -19.46 16.36 -14.25
C GLU A 406 -20.09 14.99 -14.49
N THR A 407 -19.35 14.09 -15.14
CA THR A 407 -19.74 12.70 -15.35
C THR A 407 -19.84 11.94 -14.02
N LEU A 408 -18.94 12.17 -13.07
CA LEU A 408 -19.01 11.62 -11.71
C LEU A 408 -20.30 12.06 -11.00
N GLU A 409 -20.63 13.36 -10.95
CA GLU A 409 -21.86 13.82 -10.30
C GLU A 409 -23.10 13.20 -10.97
N LYS A 410 -23.14 13.24 -12.31
CA LYS A 410 -24.22 12.64 -13.11
C LYS A 410 -24.41 11.16 -12.78
N PHE A 411 -23.34 10.38 -12.66
CA PHE A 411 -23.44 8.97 -12.29
C PHE A 411 -23.79 8.78 -10.80
N ALA A 412 -23.23 9.56 -9.88
CA ALA A 412 -23.53 9.45 -8.44
C ALA A 412 -25.00 9.75 -8.12
N VAL A 413 -25.61 10.76 -8.77
CA VAL A 413 -27.03 11.13 -8.57
C VAL A 413 -27.99 10.06 -9.13
N ASN A 414 -27.60 9.33 -10.17
CA ASN A 414 -28.43 8.28 -10.77
C ASN A 414 -28.18 6.89 -10.14
N PHE A 415 -26.92 6.53 -9.89
CA PHE A 415 -26.54 5.24 -9.31
C PHE A 415 -26.80 5.19 -7.79
N ARG A 416 -26.79 6.34 -7.09
CA ARG A 416 -27.02 6.43 -5.64
C ARG A 416 -26.11 5.48 -4.84
N PRO A 417 -24.77 5.68 -4.89
CA PRO A 417 -23.87 4.96 -3.99
C PRO A 417 -24.21 5.27 -2.53
N LYS A 418 -23.98 4.29 -1.67
CA LYS A 418 -23.89 4.48 -0.22
C LYS A 418 -22.51 4.97 0.19
N LEU A 419 -21.48 4.61 -0.58
CA LEU A 419 -20.09 5.00 -0.35
C LEU A 419 -19.48 5.56 -1.64
N LEU A 420 -19.00 6.80 -1.58
CA LEU A 420 -18.18 7.42 -2.61
C LEU A 420 -16.73 7.41 -2.13
N ILE A 421 -15.83 6.85 -2.93
CA ILE A 421 -14.42 6.63 -2.60
C ILE A 421 -13.54 7.53 -3.47
N CYS A 422 -12.80 8.43 -2.84
CA CYS A 422 -11.68 9.15 -3.46
C CYS A 422 -10.33 8.55 -3.00
N GLY A 423 -9.23 8.92 -3.67
CA GLY A 423 -7.94 8.25 -3.53
C GLY A 423 -7.68 7.21 -4.63
N GLY A 424 -6.42 6.82 -4.82
CA GLY A 424 -5.99 6.00 -5.96
C GLY A 424 -4.53 5.56 -5.91
N SER A 425 -4.09 4.85 -6.93
CA SER A 425 -2.75 4.22 -7.02
C SER A 425 -1.84 4.76 -8.13
N ALA A 426 -2.38 5.43 -9.15
CA ALA A 426 -1.61 5.96 -10.28
C ALA A 426 -2.07 7.34 -10.79
N TYR A 427 -2.90 8.05 -10.02
CA TYR A 427 -3.33 9.42 -10.34
C TYR A 427 -2.24 10.44 -9.92
N PRO A 428 -1.67 11.24 -10.84
CA PRO A 428 -0.49 12.09 -10.57
C PRO A 428 -0.84 13.50 -10.04
N ARG A 429 -2.11 13.76 -9.69
CA ARG A 429 -2.60 15.11 -9.33
C ARG A 429 -3.22 15.13 -7.93
N GLU A 430 -3.44 16.33 -7.40
CA GLU A 430 -4.23 16.53 -6.17
C GLU A 430 -5.72 16.20 -6.37
N TRP A 431 -6.43 16.03 -5.25
CA TRP A 431 -7.83 15.62 -5.20
C TRP A 431 -8.70 16.75 -4.67
N ASP A 432 -9.72 17.14 -5.44
CA ASP A 432 -10.72 18.12 -4.98
C ASP A 432 -11.71 17.47 -3.99
N TYR A 433 -11.27 17.36 -2.74
CA TYR A 433 -12.06 16.78 -1.65
C TYR A 433 -13.35 17.57 -1.36
N ALA A 434 -13.37 18.87 -1.65
CA ALA A 434 -14.56 19.71 -1.50
C ALA A 434 -15.63 19.29 -2.52
N ARG A 435 -15.26 19.17 -3.80
CA ARG A 435 -16.15 18.69 -4.86
C ARG A 435 -16.61 17.25 -4.64
N PHE A 436 -15.74 16.36 -4.15
CA PHE A 436 -16.15 15.02 -3.71
C PHE A 436 -17.20 15.07 -2.59
N ARG A 437 -17.07 15.97 -1.62
CA ARG A 437 -18.04 16.16 -0.53
C ARG A 437 -19.37 16.75 -1.03
N GLU A 438 -19.36 17.71 -1.95
CA GLU A 438 -20.60 18.20 -2.58
C GLU A 438 -21.39 17.05 -3.23
N ILE A 439 -20.72 16.22 -4.03
CA ILE A 439 -21.33 15.11 -4.75
C ILE A 439 -21.84 14.05 -3.77
N ALA A 440 -21.05 13.69 -2.74
CA ALA A 440 -21.47 12.76 -1.69
C ALA A 440 -22.73 13.26 -0.95
N ASN A 441 -22.77 14.54 -0.56
CA ASN A 441 -23.95 15.14 0.06
C ASN A 441 -25.18 15.12 -0.87
N LYS A 442 -24.98 15.36 -2.17
CA LYS A 442 -26.06 15.44 -3.18
C LYS A 442 -26.67 14.06 -3.50
N CYS A 443 -25.87 12.99 -3.50
CA CYS A 443 -26.38 11.63 -3.72
C CYS A 443 -26.87 10.96 -2.42
N GLY A 444 -26.34 11.35 -1.25
CA GLY A 444 -26.63 10.76 0.06
C GLY A 444 -25.60 9.72 0.52
N ALA A 445 -24.36 9.81 0.03
CA ALA A 445 -23.29 8.86 0.31
C ALA A 445 -22.39 9.30 1.48
N ILE A 446 -21.81 8.30 2.15
CA ILE A 446 -20.61 8.45 2.99
C ILE A 446 -19.43 8.77 2.05
N LEU A 447 -18.59 9.75 2.40
CA LEU A 447 -17.35 10.04 1.69
C LEU A 447 -16.16 9.36 2.37
N MET A 448 -15.52 8.44 1.66
CA MET A 448 -14.29 7.77 2.08
C MET A 448 -13.11 8.24 1.24
N CYS A 449 -11.95 8.47 1.88
CA CYS A 449 -10.69 8.69 1.17
C CYS A 449 -9.69 7.56 1.47
N ASP A 450 -9.22 6.86 0.43
CA ASP A 450 -8.06 5.98 0.52
C ASP A 450 -6.77 6.76 0.20
N MET A 451 -6.16 7.33 1.24
CA MET A 451 -4.93 8.11 1.09
C MET A 451 -3.67 7.23 1.06
N ALA A 452 -3.78 5.91 0.89
CA ALA A 452 -2.68 4.95 1.01
C ALA A 452 -1.37 5.35 0.31
N HIS A 453 -1.48 5.94 -0.87
CA HIS A 453 -0.34 6.39 -1.68
C HIS A 453 0.30 7.70 -1.19
N ILE A 454 -0.49 8.63 -0.66
CA ILE A 454 -0.09 10.02 -0.35
C ILE A 454 -0.07 10.33 1.15
N SER A 455 -0.25 9.35 2.04
CA SER A 455 -0.36 9.58 3.48
C SER A 455 0.87 10.22 4.13
N GLY A 456 2.08 10.01 3.61
CA GLY A 456 3.25 10.79 4.03
C GLY A 456 3.14 12.29 3.65
N LEU A 457 2.59 12.59 2.47
CA LEU A 457 2.36 13.96 1.98
C LEU A 457 1.27 14.66 2.80
N VAL A 458 0.19 13.95 3.16
CA VAL A 458 -0.87 14.47 4.03
C VAL A 458 -0.33 14.76 5.45
N ALA A 459 0.42 13.84 6.05
CA ALA A 459 0.98 14.03 7.39
C ALA A 459 1.98 15.21 7.47
N ALA A 460 2.77 15.41 6.40
CA ALA A 460 3.69 16.53 6.28
C ALA A 460 3.01 17.88 5.94
N LYS A 461 1.70 17.88 5.62
CA LYS A 461 0.93 19.03 5.08
C LYS A 461 1.43 19.54 3.72
N GLU A 462 1.96 18.62 2.92
CA GLU A 462 2.49 18.89 1.58
C GLU A 462 1.47 18.63 0.45
N VAL A 463 0.25 18.20 0.76
CA VAL A 463 -0.92 18.16 -0.15
C VAL A 463 -2.18 18.49 0.65
N ALA A 464 -3.31 18.75 -0.02
CA ALA A 464 -4.60 18.92 0.65
C ALA A 464 -4.96 17.75 1.59
N SER A 465 -5.61 18.06 2.72
CA SER A 465 -5.96 17.06 3.74
C SER A 465 -7.36 16.48 3.50
N PRO A 466 -7.52 15.15 3.34
CA PRO A 466 -8.84 14.54 3.18
C PRO A 466 -9.70 14.64 4.46
N PHE A 467 -9.07 14.81 5.63
CA PHE A 467 -9.74 14.84 6.94
C PHE A 467 -10.67 16.05 7.13
N GLU A 468 -10.48 17.13 6.39
CA GLU A 468 -11.41 18.27 6.38
C GLU A 468 -12.77 17.90 5.79
N TYR A 469 -12.81 16.97 4.83
CA TYR A 469 -13.97 16.66 4.01
C TYR A 469 -14.55 15.26 4.19
N ALA A 470 -13.72 14.24 4.44
CA ALA A 470 -14.13 12.84 4.50
C ALA A 470 -14.83 12.47 5.82
N ASP A 471 -15.69 11.45 5.74
CA ASP A 471 -16.31 10.77 6.88
C ASP A 471 -15.37 9.69 7.45
N VAL A 472 -14.63 9.03 6.56
CA VAL A 472 -13.67 7.94 6.85
C VAL A 472 -12.42 8.14 5.99
N VAL A 473 -11.24 7.90 6.55
CA VAL A 473 -9.97 7.92 5.80
C VAL A 473 -9.20 6.63 6.06
N THR A 474 -8.85 5.88 5.01
CA THR A 474 -8.01 4.69 5.10
C THR A 474 -6.62 4.94 4.53
N THR A 475 -5.64 4.15 4.95
CA THR A 475 -4.28 4.22 4.42
C THR A 475 -3.52 2.92 4.59
N THR A 476 -2.58 2.63 3.68
CA THR A 476 -1.43 1.76 3.99
C THR A 476 -0.39 2.51 4.79
N THR A 477 0.40 1.79 5.58
CA THR A 477 1.44 2.36 6.45
C THR A 477 2.84 2.34 5.84
N HIS A 478 3.06 1.65 4.72
CA HIS A 478 4.37 1.33 4.13
C HIS A 478 4.81 2.16 2.91
N LYS A 479 3.97 3.05 2.37
CA LYS A 479 4.28 3.81 1.15
C LYS A 479 5.06 5.09 1.48
N THR A 480 4.54 6.25 1.11
CA THR A 480 5.11 7.57 1.49
C THR A 480 5.21 7.77 3.01
N LEU A 481 4.37 7.08 3.80
CA LEU A 481 4.43 7.07 5.27
C LEU A 481 5.64 6.27 5.85
N ARG A 482 6.32 5.47 5.03
CA ARG A 482 7.62 4.80 5.33
C ARG A 482 7.64 3.86 6.56
N GLY A 483 6.48 3.42 7.06
CA GLY A 483 6.35 2.47 8.17
C GLY A 483 6.31 0.99 7.75
N PRO A 484 5.88 0.08 8.66
CA PRO A 484 5.80 -1.35 8.37
C PRO A 484 4.62 -1.68 7.42
N ARG A 485 4.55 -2.90 6.89
CA ARG A 485 3.46 -3.32 5.99
C ARG A 485 2.16 -3.62 6.76
N GLY A 486 1.24 -2.66 6.80
CA GLY A 486 -0.16 -2.85 7.21
C GLY A 486 -1.08 -1.69 6.76
N GLY A 487 -2.15 -1.43 7.52
CA GLY A 487 -3.07 -0.32 7.27
C GLY A 487 -3.69 0.30 8.53
N MET A 488 -4.40 1.41 8.36
CA MET A 488 -5.18 2.09 9.39
C MET A 488 -6.53 2.55 8.84
N ILE A 489 -7.55 2.65 9.70
CA ILE A 489 -8.85 3.26 9.41
C ILE A 489 -9.09 4.40 10.39
N PHE A 490 -9.12 5.63 9.91
CA PHE A 490 -9.59 6.79 10.67
C PHE A 490 -11.07 7.04 10.39
N TYR A 491 -11.83 7.45 11.40
CA TYR A 491 -13.27 7.70 11.28
C TYR A 491 -13.72 8.88 12.13
N ARG A 492 -14.70 9.63 11.62
CA ARG A 492 -15.33 10.72 12.36
C ARG A 492 -16.02 10.21 13.64
N ARG A 493 -15.90 11.00 14.71
CA ARG A 493 -16.52 10.85 16.04
C ARG A 493 -17.33 12.10 16.39
N GLY A 494 -18.15 12.00 17.44
CA GLY A 494 -18.87 13.14 18.00
C GLY A 494 -20.06 13.62 17.15
N PRO A 495 -20.52 14.87 17.32
CA PRO A 495 -21.65 15.42 16.57
C PRO A 495 -21.36 15.50 15.07
N LYS A 496 -22.36 15.13 14.24
CA LYS A 496 -22.33 15.35 12.80
C LYS A 496 -22.42 16.85 12.52
N ALA A 497 -21.37 17.42 11.92
CA ALA A 497 -21.29 18.85 11.57
C ALA A 497 -22.35 19.32 10.55
N ARG A 498 -23.09 18.39 9.93
CA ARG A 498 -24.18 18.66 8.98
C ARG A 498 -25.31 17.65 9.24
N ARG A 499 -26.57 18.10 9.30
CA ARG A 499 -27.73 17.19 9.29
C ARG A 499 -27.81 16.49 7.94
N VAL A 500 -27.89 15.16 7.95
CA VAL A 500 -28.18 14.37 6.75
C VAL A 500 -29.69 14.46 6.49
N VAL A 501 -30.10 15.42 5.65
CA VAL A 501 -31.50 15.59 5.29
C VAL A 501 -31.91 14.48 4.31
N SER A 502 -32.68 13.51 4.79
CA SER A 502 -33.31 12.51 3.92
C SER A 502 -34.24 13.20 2.92
N ALA A 503 -34.00 13.01 1.62
CA ALA A 503 -34.77 13.61 0.54
C ALA A 503 -36.26 13.20 0.51
N TYR A 504 -36.64 12.19 1.31
CA TYR A 504 -38.01 11.69 1.44
C TYR A 504 -38.57 11.80 2.87
N GLY A 505 -38.05 12.72 3.69
CA GLY A 505 -38.68 13.17 4.95
C GLY A 505 -38.70 12.18 6.13
N GLY A 506 -38.44 10.89 5.90
CA GLY A 506 -38.42 9.84 6.92
C GLY A 506 -37.18 9.83 7.83
N GLY A 507 -36.76 10.99 8.34
CA GLY A 507 -35.76 11.09 9.40
C GLY A 507 -36.44 11.05 10.77
N SER A 508 -35.99 10.18 11.66
CA SER A 508 -36.52 10.12 13.02
C SER A 508 -35.91 11.24 13.86
N THR A 509 -36.71 12.00 14.59
CA THR A 509 -36.23 13.18 15.35
C THR A 509 -35.50 12.80 16.66
N GLY A 510 -34.84 11.64 16.69
CA GLY A 510 -34.06 11.14 17.81
C GLY A 510 -32.69 11.79 17.94
N ALA A 511 -32.17 11.87 19.17
CA ALA A 511 -30.86 12.46 19.45
C ALA A 511 -29.71 11.70 18.75
N SER A 512 -29.85 10.39 18.54
CA SER A 512 -28.85 9.51 17.92
C SER A 512 -28.53 9.84 16.46
N GLU A 513 -29.48 10.35 15.66
CA GLU A 513 -29.21 10.67 14.25
C GLU A 513 -28.14 11.77 14.08
N ASN A 514 -27.97 12.63 15.10
CA ASN A 514 -27.08 13.78 15.08
C ASN A 514 -25.61 13.47 15.46
N PHE A 515 -25.25 12.23 15.80
CA PHE A 515 -23.88 11.81 16.13
C PHE A 515 -23.33 10.81 15.11
N TYR A 516 -22.01 10.78 14.93
CA TYR A 516 -21.33 9.75 14.15
C TYR A 516 -21.30 8.42 14.90
N ASP A 517 -21.69 7.35 14.21
CA ASP A 517 -21.85 5.98 14.72
C ASP A 517 -20.85 5.00 14.08
N PHE A 518 -19.76 5.52 13.51
CA PHE A 518 -18.78 4.75 12.74
C PHE A 518 -17.83 3.93 13.62
N GLU A 519 -17.57 4.35 14.86
CA GLU A 519 -16.54 3.76 15.72
C GLU A 519 -16.80 2.28 16.01
N ASP A 520 -17.91 1.97 16.67
CA ASP A 520 -18.26 0.59 17.04
C ASP A 520 -18.40 -0.29 15.79
N LYS A 521 -19.00 0.26 14.73
CA LYS A 521 -19.19 -0.41 13.44
C LYS A 521 -17.87 -0.81 12.78
N ILE A 522 -16.91 0.12 12.68
CA ILE A 522 -15.60 -0.13 12.06
C ILE A 522 -14.75 -1.03 12.95
N ASN A 523 -14.75 -0.81 14.26
CA ASN A 523 -14.01 -1.65 15.20
C ASN A 523 -14.51 -3.09 15.15
N PHE A 524 -15.83 -3.32 15.24
CA PHE A 524 -16.47 -4.63 15.08
C PHE A 524 -16.18 -5.26 13.72
N ALA A 525 -16.21 -4.46 12.64
CA ALA A 525 -15.93 -4.94 11.29
C ALA A 525 -14.46 -5.39 11.10
N VAL A 526 -13.52 -4.77 11.81
CA VAL A 526 -12.13 -5.26 11.90
C VAL A 526 -12.10 -6.54 12.74
N HIS A 527 -12.58 -6.49 13.99
CA HIS A 527 -12.66 -7.63 14.90
C HIS A 527 -13.90 -7.53 15.79
N PRO A 528 -14.77 -8.56 15.89
CA PRO A 528 -14.53 -9.95 15.48
C PRO A 528 -14.89 -10.28 14.02
N SER A 529 -15.41 -9.34 13.21
CA SER A 529 -16.05 -9.71 11.94
C SER A 529 -15.10 -10.14 10.80
N SER A 530 -13.85 -9.68 10.77
CA SER A 530 -12.95 -9.92 9.61
C SER A 530 -11.53 -10.37 9.97
N GLN A 531 -11.06 -10.11 11.18
CA GLN A 531 -9.71 -10.45 11.66
C GLN A 531 -9.77 -11.03 13.08
N GLY A 532 -8.84 -11.93 13.41
CA GLY A 532 -8.59 -12.41 14.77
C GLY A 532 -7.53 -11.58 15.49
N GLY A 533 -6.63 -12.26 16.22
CA GLY A 533 -5.54 -11.66 17.01
C GLY A 533 -4.68 -10.60 16.29
N PRO A 534 -4.65 -9.35 16.77
CA PRO A 534 -3.84 -8.27 16.18
C PRO A 534 -2.33 -8.54 16.16
N HIS A 535 -1.66 -8.11 15.09
CA HIS A 535 -0.21 -8.25 14.91
C HIS A 535 0.56 -7.19 15.72
N ASN A 536 0.83 -7.48 16.99
CA ASN A 536 1.37 -6.50 17.95
C ASN A 536 2.78 -5.99 17.64
N ASN A 537 3.62 -6.81 17.00
CA ASN A 537 4.90 -6.39 16.45
C ASN A 537 4.73 -5.34 15.33
N HIS A 538 3.76 -5.51 14.44
CA HIS A 538 3.39 -4.49 13.45
C HIS A 538 2.87 -3.20 14.14
N ILE A 539 1.99 -3.32 15.14
CA ILE A 539 1.45 -2.13 15.85
C ILE A 539 2.56 -1.35 16.56
N ALA A 540 3.55 -2.03 17.16
CA ALA A 540 4.73 -1.38 17.74
C ALA A 540 5.62 -0.71 16.68
N ALA A 541 5.92 -1.42 15.59
CA ALA A 541 6.68 -0.89 14.46
C ALA A 541 5.99 0.33 13.81
N LEU A 542 4.66 0.33 13.77
CA LEU A 542 3.84 1.46 13.33
C LEU A 542 3.91 2.62 14.33
N ALA A 543 3.87 2.36 15.63
CA ALA A 543 4.08 3.41 16.64
C ALA A 543 5.47 4.05 16.55
N VAL A 544 6.51 3.30 16.15
CA VAL A 544 7.84 3.86 15.84
C VAL A 544 7.78 4.74 14.59
N ALA A 545 7.23 4.24 13.48
CA ALA A 545 7.10 4.98 12.23
C ALA A 545 6.31 6.30 12.42
N LEU A 546 5.18 6.27 13.13
CA LEU A 546 4.36 7.45 13.40
C LEU A 546 5.06 8.49 14.29
N LYS A 547 6.05 8.09 15.10
CA LYS A 547 6.94 9.05 15.79
C LYS A 547 7.87 9.74 14.79
N GLN A 548 8.41 9.00 13.83
CA GLN A 548 9.30 9.52 12.78
C GLN A 548 8.56 10.43 11.79
N VAL A 549 7.30 10.13 11.47
CA VAL A 549 6.43 10.95 10.59
C VAL A 549 6.19 12.36 11.16
N ASN A 550 6.24 12.53 12.48
CA ASN A 550 5.96 13.80 13.15
C ASN A 550 7.23 14.62 13.50
N THR A 551 8.30 14.50 12.70
CA THR A 551 9.52 15.33 12.82
C THR A 551 9.72 16.21 11.58
N GLU A 552 10.56 17.25 11.64
CA GLU A 552 10.76 18.15 10.49
C GLU A 552 11.57 17.48 9.38
N GLU A 553 12.51 16.60 9.73
CA GLU A 553 13.32 15.82 8.77
C GLU A 553 12.43 14.92 7.90
N PHE A 554 11.29 14.45 8.42
CA PHE A 554 10.30 13.75 7.61
C PHE A 554 9.53 14.69 6.67
N ARG A 555 9.26 15.94 7.08
CA ARG A 555 8.65 16.95 6.20
C ARG A 555 9.60 17.35 5.08
N ASP A 556 10.87 17.55 5.37
CA ASP A 556 11.90 17.83 4.36
C ASP A 556 12.12 16.66 3.41
N TYR A 557 12.13 15.42 3.91
CA TYR A 557 12.07 14.22 3.06
C TYR A 557 10.88 14.26 2.08
N ILE A 558 9.68 14.56 2.56
CA ILE A 558 8.46 14.59 1.74
C ILE A 558 8.45 15.76 0.75
N ARG A 559 8.96 16.94 1.14
CA ARG A 559 9.22 18.07 0.21
C ARG A 559 10.14 17.62 -0.91
N GLN A 560 11.23 16.94 -0.57
CA GLN A 560 12.18 16.44 -1.55
C GLN A 560 11.56 15.37 -2.47
N VAL A 561 10.71 14.49 -1.95
CA VAL A 561 9.95 13.49 -2.75
C VAL A 561 9.13 14.17 -3.85
N LYS A 562 8.43 15.27 -3.55
CA LYS A 562 7.67 16.06 -4.54
C LYS A 562 8.59 16.75 -5.55
N LYS A 563 9.64 17.47 -5.10
CA LYS A 563 10.60 18.13 -6.00
C LYS A 563 11.26 17.15 -6.97
N ASN A 564 11.65 15.98 -6.47
CA ASN A 564 12.24 14.90 -7.26
C ASN A 564 11.25 14.38 -8.33
N ALA A 565 9.97 14.22 -7.98
CA ALA A 565 8.94 13.78 -8.92
C ALA A 565 8.65 14.82 -10.00
N GLN A 566 8.58 16.10 -9.62
CA GLN A 566 8.42 17.24 -10.53
C GLN A 566 9.64 17.41 -11.45
N THR A 567 10.84 17.17 -10.93
CA THR A 567 12.09 17.19 -11.70
C THR A 567 12.12 16.04 -12.70
N LEU A 568 11.87 14.80 -12.28
CA LEU A 568 11.82 13.64 -13.17
C LEU A 568 10.72 13.79 -14.26
N ALA A 569 9.56 14.32 -13.89
CA ALA A 569 8.50 14.61 -14.86
C ALA A 569 8.97 15.64 -15.91
N SER A 570 9.57 16.75 -15.47
CA SER A 570 10.15 17.77 -16.34
C SER A 570 11.28 17.21 -17.22
N ALA A 571 12.12 16.35 -16.65
CA ALA A 571 13.24 15.69 -17.31
C ALA A 571 12.76 14.81 -18.48
N LEU A 572 11.75 13.96 -18.24
CA LEU A 572 11.18 13.08 -19.25
C LEU A 572 10.41 13.86 -20.33
N MET A 573 9.65 14.90 -19.96
CA MET A 573 8.94 15.74 -20.95
C MET A 573 9.91 16.47 -21.89
N ARG A 574 11.03 17.02 -21.39
CA ARG A 574 12.09 17.60 -22.24
C ARG A 574 12.77 16.58 -23.16
N ARG A 575 12.61 15.28 -22.90
CA ARG A 575 13.11 14.14 -23.69
C ARG A 575 11.99 13.48 -24.55
N GLY A 576 10.86 14.18 -24.74
CA GLY A 576 9.77 13.80 -25.65
C GLY A 576 8.78 12.77 -25.10
N CYS A 577 8.75 12.53 -23.79
CA CYS A 577 7.88 11.54 -23.16
C CYS A 577 6.49 12.13 -22.82
N VAL A 578 5.44 11.35 -23.09
CA VAL A 578 4.06 11.74 -22.78
C VAL A 578 3.70 11.29 -21.36
N LEU A 579 3.52 12.24 -20.45
CA LEU A 579 3.03 11.98 -19.10
C LEU A 579 1.53 12.25 -19.05
N VAL A 580 0.77 11.37 -18.39
CA VAL A 580 -0.66 11.58 -18.16
C VAL A 580 -0.84 12.85 -17.31
N THR A 581 -1.75 13.74 -17.73
CA THR A 581 -1.92 15.12 -17.21
C THR A 581 -0.73 16.08 -17.42
N GLY A 582 0.31 15.70 -18.17
CA GLY A 582 1.45 16.59 -18.49
C GLY A 582 2.29 17.02 -17.29
N GLY A 583 2.38 16.20 -16.23
CA GLY A 583 3.17 16.51 -15.03
C GLY A 583 2.73 15.72 -13.80
N THR A 584 3.12 16.21 -12.63
CA THR A 584 2.68 15.68 -11.32
C THR A 584 2.72 16.74 -10.24
N ASP A 585 1.82 16.64 -9.27
CA ASP A 585 1.80 17.45 -8.04
C ASP A 585 2.13 16.61 -6.78
N ASN A 586 2.33 15.30 -6.95
CA ASN A 586 2.57 14.34 -5.86
C ASN A 586 3.89 13.56 -6.06
N HIS A 587 3.99 12.36 -5.50
CA HIS A 587 5.23 11.57 -5.48
C HIS A 587 5.41 10.61 -6.68
N LEU A 588 4.48 10.60 -7.64
CA LEU A 588 4.48 9.68 -8.77
C LEU A 588 4.15 10.35 -10.10
N LEU A 589 4.56 9.70 -11.18
CA LEU A 589 4.22 10.04 -12.56
C LEU A 589 3.76 8.76 -13.29
N LEU A 590 2.81 8.94 -14.20
CA LEU A 590 2.27 7.90 -15.06
C LEU A 590 2.66 8.25 -16.50
N TRP A 591 3.53 7.44 -17.10
CA TRP A 591 4.12 7.67 -18.43
C TRP A 591 3.44 6.75 -19.44
N ASP A 592 2.82 7.35 -20.46
CA ASP A 592 2.29 6.64 -21.63
C ASP A 592 3.44 6.39 -22.63
N VAL A 593 3.69 5.12 -22.97
CA VAL A 593 4.74 4.71 -23.92
C VAL A 593 4.17 4.28 -25.27
N ARG A 594 2.85 4.37 -25.48
CA ARG A 594 2.19 4.03 -26.75
C ARG A 594 2.65 4.93 -27.90
N ASN A 595 3.02 6.19 -27.60
CA ASN A 595 3.57 7.12 -28.59
C ASN A 595 4.95 6.70 -29.15
N ARG A 596 5.66 5.81 -28.43
CA ARG A 596 6.91 5.16 -28.85
C ARG A 596 6.69 3.78 -29.48
N GLY A 597 5.43 3.37 -29.65
CA GLY A 597 5.06 2.07 -30.20
C GLY A 597 5.41 0.87 -29.32
N LEU A 598 5.76 1.12 -28.04
CA LEU A 598 6.03 0.14 -26.98
C LEU A 598 4.77 -0.15 -26.16
N THR A 599 4.83 -1.21 -25.35
CA THR A 599 3.90 -1.45 -24.23
C THR A 599 4.68 -1.51 -22.92
N GLY A 600 4.03 -1.15 -21.80
CA GLY A 600 4.66 -1.04 -20.49
C GLY A 600 5.28 -2.33 -19.99
N ASN A 601 4.75 -3.49 -20.37
CA ASN A 601 5.30 -4.80 -20.00
C ASN A 601 6.61 -5.17 -20.73
N LEU A 602 6.90 -4.55 -21.88
CA LEU A 602 8.18 -4.73 -22.57
C LEU A 602 9.24 -3.81 -21.96
N LEU A 603 8.90 -2.53 -21.73
CA LEU A 603 9.80 -1.57 -21.07
C LEU A 603 10.13 -2.00 -19.64
N GLU A 604 9.12 -2.42 -18.85
CA GLU A 604 9.33 -2.99 -17.50
C GLU A 604 10.38 -4.09 -17.50
N LYS A 605 10.36 -5.00 -18.49
CA LYS A 605 11.31 -6.11 -18.53
C LYS A 605 12.73 -5.70 -18.94
N VAL A 606 12.89 -4.67 -19.77
CA VAL A 606 14.21 -4.08 -20.06
C VAL A 606 14.75 -3.35 -18.83
N CYS A 607 13.92 -2.52 -18.20
CA CYS A 607 14.28 -1.79 -16.98
C CYS A 607 14.70 -2.74 -15.85
N GLU A 608 13.94 -3.81 -15.60
CA GLU A 608 14.28 -4.85 -14.61
C GLU A 608 15.66 -5.49 -14.89
N LEU A 609 15.94 -5.86 -16.15
CA LEU A 609 17.25 -6.40 -16.53
C LEU A 609 18.39 -5.37 -16.45
N CYS A 610 18.07 -4.09 -16.29
CA CYS A 610 19.02 -2.99 -16.06
C CYS A 610 19.04 -2.51 -14.59
N HIS A 611 18.39 -3.23 -13.66
CA HIS A 611 18.22 -2.87 -12.25
C HIS A 611 17.50 -1.51 -12.02
N LEU A 612 16.58 -1.16 -12.92
CA LEU A 612 15.62 -0.06 -12.81
C LEU A 612 14.24 -0.63 -12.47
N THR A 613 13.96 -0.94 -11.20
CA THR A 613 12.72 -1.64 -10.82
C THR A 613 11.53 -0.65 -10.78
N LEU A 614 10.65 -0.75 -11.78
CA LEU A 614 9.39 -0.01 -11.93
C LEU A 614 8.23 -0.95 -12.27
N ASN A 615 6.99 -0.45 -12.37
CA ASN A 615 5.84 -1.28 -12.78
C ASN A 615 5.15 -0.80 -14.06
N LYS A 616 4.80 -1.74 -14.95
CA LYS A 616 3.80 -1.53 -16.01
C LYS A 616 2.48 -1.11 -15.37
N ASN A 617 1.76 -0.18 -15.99
CA ASN A 617 0.55 0.39 -15.43
C ASN A 617 -0.44 0.74 -16.55
N ALA A 618 -1.71 0.44 -16.34
CA ALA A 618 -2.76 0.86 -17.26
C ALA A 618 -2.81 2.39 -17.35
N VAL A 619 -3.02 2.88 -18.57
CA VAL A 619 -3.35 4.28 -18.90
C VAL A 619 -4.73 4.33 -19.54
N PHE A 620 -5.32 5.53 -19.67
CA PHE A 620 -6.67 5.65 -20.22
C PHE A 620 -6.76 5.05 -21.64
N GLY A 621 -7.81 4.27 -21.88
CA GLY A 621 -8.05 3.54 -23.13
C GLY A 621 -7.45 2.13 -23.20
N ASP A 622 -6.67 1.69 -22.20
CA ASP A 622 -6.12 0.34 -22.18
C ASP A 622 -7.18 -0.73 -21.87
N ASN A 623 -7.22 -1.78 -22.70
CA ASN A 623 -8.10 -2.95 -22.52
C ASN A 623 -7.38 -4.20 -21.97
N SER A 624 -6.04 -4.15 -21.79
CA SER A 624 -5.23 -5.29 -21.33
C SER A 624 -4.47 -4.97 -20.04
N ALA A 625 -4.68 -5.80 -19.01
CA ALA A 625 -3.91 -5.75 -17.78
C ALA A 625 -2.53 -6.43 -17.89
N LEU A 626 -2.33 -7.29 -18.90
CA LEU A 626 -1.06 -7.99 -19.14
C LEU A 626 -0.07 -7.12 -19.94
N SER A 627 -0.59 -6.37 -20.91
CA SER A 627 0.19 -5.51 -21.80
C SER A 627 -0.41 -4.09 -21.84
N PRO A 628 -0.35 -3.33 -20.74
CA PRO A 628 -0.84 -1.96 -20.70
C PRO A 628 0.08 -1.00 -21.48
N GLY A 629 -0.44 0.18 -21.81
CA GLY A 629 0.24 1.21 -22.60
C GLY A 629 1.24 2.08 -21.84
N GLY A 630 1.37 1.94 -20.52
CA GLY A 630 2.23 2.83 -19.72
C GLY A 630 3.04 2.15 -18.62
N VAL A 631 3.89 2.95 -17.98
CA VAL A 631 4.64 2.62 -16.76
C VAL A 631 4.37 3.66 -15.68
N ARG A 632 4.32 3.21 -14.43
CA ARG A 632 4.18 4.08 -13.25
C ARG A 632 5.51 4.14 -12.52
N ILE A 633 5.99 5.36 -12.29
CA ILE A 633 7.26 5.67 -11.64
C ILE A 633 6.98 6.57 -10.44
N GLY A 634 7.72 6.40 -9.34
CA GLY A 634 7.67 7.29 -8.20
C GLY A 634 9.03 7.43 -7.52
N THR A 635 9.14 8.47 -6.70
CA THR A 635 10.40 8.91 -6.07
C THR A 635 10.64 8.53 -4.60
N PRO A 636 9.68 8.00 -3.78
CA PRO A 636 9.89 7.79 -2.34
C PRO A 636 11.11 6.97 -1.93
N ALA A 637 11.40 5.86 -2.62
CA ALA A 637 12.47 4.94 -2.26
C ALA A 637 13.87 5.55 -2.47
N MET A 638 14.19 6.01 -3.67
CA MET A 638 15.48 6.67 -3.93
C MET A 638 15.65 7.98 -3.14
N THR A 639 14.56 8.75 -2.92
CA THR A 639 14.63 9.93 -2.05
C THR A 639 14.92 9.57 -0.59
N THR A 640 14.45 8.41 -0.11
CA THR A 640 14.80 7.88 1.22
C THR A 640 16.29 7.53 1.35
N ARG A 641 16.96 7.20 0.24
CA ARG A 641 18.41 6.98 0.16
C ARG A 641 19.23 8.26 -0.02
N GLY A 642 18.57 9.42 -0.08
CA GLY A 642 19.21 10.74 -0.17
C GLY A 642 19.29 11.35 -1.57
N CYS A 643 18.71 10.72 -2.61
CA CYS A 643 18.71 11.31 -3.96
C CYS A 643 17.94 12.64 -4.02
N VAL A 644 18.51 13.62 -4.73
CA VAL A 644 17.95 14.97 -4.96
C VAL A 644 17.68 15.24 -6.45
N GLU A 645 17.30 16.47 -6.81
CA GLU A 645 16.84 16.84 -8.16
C GLU A 645 17.85 16.46 -9.26
N SER A 646 19.16 16.67 -9.03
CA SER A 646 20.22 16.32 -9.97
C SER A 646 20.29 14.82 -10.26
N ASP A 647 20.03 14.00 -9.25
CA ASP A 647 20.09 12.54 -9.34
C ASP A 647 18.89 12.02 -10.14
N PHE A 648 17.73 12.68 -10.02
CA PHE A 648 16.55 12.36 -10.81
C PHE A 648 16.66 12.77 -12.29
N GLU A 649 17.51 13.74 -12.65
CA GLU A 649 17.90 13.97 -14.06
C GLU A 649 18.83 12.86 -14.60
N ILE A 650 19.67 12.24 -13.76
CA ILE A 650 20.48 11.07 -14.13
C ILE A 650 19.59 9.83 -14.31
N ILE A 651 18.64 9.60 -13.38
CA ILE A 651 17.63 8.54 -13.50
C ILE A 651 16.79 8.72 -14.78
N ALA A 652 16.43 9.95 -15.16
CA ALA A 652 15.77 10.23 -16.43
C ALA A 652 16.60 9.80 -17.65
N ASN A 653 17.93 9.93 -17.61
CA ASN A 653 18.82 9.45 -18.67
C ASN A 653 18.86 7.90 -18.72
N PHE A 654 18.91 7.23 -17.57
CA PHE A 654 18.86 5.75 -17.53
C PHE A 654 17.54 5.20 -18.08
N LEU A 655 16.41 5.83 -17.71
CA LEU A 655 15.09 5.48 -18.26
C LEU A 655 15.02 5.67 -19.78
N MET A 656 15.64 6.74 -20.33
CA MET A 656 15.71 6.90 -21.79
C MET A 656 16.64 5.89 -22.48
N ARG A 657 17.74 5.46 -21.84
CA ARG A 657 18.57 4.36 -22.35
C ARG A 657 17.79 3.04 -22.38
N ALA A 658 17.03 2.73 -21.33
CA ALA A 658 16.17 1.53 -21.29
C ALA A 658 15.07 1.57 -22.38
N VAL A 659 14.52 2.75 -22.67
CA VAL A 659 13.61 2.95 -23.81
C VAL A 659 14.31 2.70 -25.14
N GLN A 660 15.52 3.23 -25.36
CA GLN A 660 16.25 3.00 -26.62
C GLN A 660 16.54 1.51 -26.84
N ILE A 661 16.97 0.79 -25.80
CA ILE A 661 17.17 -0.66 -25.85
C ILE A 661 15.86 -1.39 -26.21
N ALA A 662 14.73 -0.99 -25.61
CA ALA A 662 13.43 -1.57 -25.92
C ALA A 662 12.98 -1.26 -27.37
N GLU A 663 13.24 -0.06 -27.88
CA GLU A 663 12.97 0.32 -29.27
C GLU A 663 13.84 -0.48 -30.26
N ASN A 664 15.14 -0.63 -29.98
CA ASN A 664 16.08 -1.43 -30.77
C ASN A 664 15.64 -2.92 -30.82
N VAL A 665 15.48 -3.56 -29.67
CA VAL A 665 15.10 -4.98 -29.57
C VAL A 665 13.72 -5.25 -30.20
N GLN A 666 12.76 -4.33 -30.07
CA GLN A 666 11.46 -4.45 -30.75
C GLN A 666 11.58 -4.29 -32.27
N SER A 667 12.54 -3.52 -32.78
CA SER A 667 12.80 -3.39 -34.22
C SER A 667 13.47 -4.65 -34.80
N GLU A 668 14.33 -5.31 -34.04
CA GLU A 668 15.08 -6.50 -34.48
C GLU A 668 14.29 -7.81 -34.31
N HIS A 669 13.57 -7.97 -33.19
CA HIS A 669 12.85 -9.21 -32.84
C HIS A 669 11.32 -9.08 -32.93
N GLY A 670 10.80 -7.90 -33.24
CA GLY A 670 9.37 -7.64 -33.38
C GLY A 670 8.59 -7.49 -32.07
N LYS A 671 7.29 -7.23 -32.20
CA LYS A 671 6.39 -6.88 -31.08
C LYS A 671 5.85 -8.07 -30.27
N LEU A 672 6.08 -9.30 -30.71
CA LEU A 672 5.62 -10.49 -30.00
C LEU A 672 6.50 -10.72 -28.78
N GLN A 673 5.93 -10.67 -27.57
CA GLN A 673 6.68 -10.75 -26.31
C GLN A 673 7.64 -11.96 -26.25
N LYS A 674 7.25 -13.12 -26.78
CA LYS A 674 8.12 -14.32 -26.84
C LYS A 674 9.40 -14.10 -27.64
N GLU A 675 9.33 -13.31 -28.71
CA GLU A 675 10.45 -13.05 -29.61
C GLU A 675 11.28 -11.86 -29.10
N PHE A 676 10.63 -10.79 -28.63
CA PHE A 676 11.26 -9.67 -27.91
C PHE A 676 12.14 -10.16 -26.75
N LEU A 677 11.65 -11.10 -25.94
CA LEU A 677 12.39 -11.67 -24.81
C LEU A 677 13.69 -12.39 -25.22
N LYS A 678 13.83 -12.84 -26.47
CA LYS A 678 15.08 -13.46 -26.96
C LYS A 678 16.17 -12.42 -27.18
N GLY A 679 15.84 -11.25 -27.72
CA GLY A 679 16.78 -10.14 -27.94
C GLY A 679 17.26 -9.43 -26.66
N LEU A 680 16.73 -9.82 -25.50
CA LEU A 680 17.22 -9.41 -24.19
C LEU A 680 18.33 -10.32 -23.65
N ALA A 681 18.47 -11.54 -24.18
CA ALA A 681 19.51 -12.47 -23.78
C ALA A 681 20.88 -11.97 -24.26
N ASP A 682 21.88 -11.97 -23.37
CA ASP A 682 23.27 -11.56 -23.61
C ASP A 682 23.45 -10.17 -24.26
N ASN A 683 22.42 -9.32 -24.16
CA ASN A 683 22.39 -8.00 -24.77
C ASN A 683 23.38 -7.05 -24.08
N LYS A 684 24.37 -6.57 -24.85
CA LYS A 684 25.49 -5.77 -24.32
C LYS A 684 25.06 -4.40 -23.80
N GLU A 685 24.04 -3.77 -24.40
CA GLU A 685 23.52 -2.49 -23.93
C GLU A 685 22.83 -2.62 -22.57
N ILE A 686 22.14 -3.74 -22.32
CA ILE A 686 21.54 -4.08 -21.01
C ILE A 686 22.63 -4.25 -19.94
N ILE A 687 23.70 -4.99 -20.25
CA ILE A 687 24.82 -5.21 -19.32
C ILE A 687 25.51 -3.87 -19.01
N GLU A 688 25.76 -3.04 -20.01
CA GLU A 688 26.40 -1.73 -19.82
C GLU A 688 25.49 -0.77 -19.04
N LEU A 689 24.19 -0.71 -19.34
CA LEU A 689 23.24 0.10 -18.58
C LEU A 689 23.12 -0.37 -17.13
N ARG A 690 23.01 -1.68 -16.88
CA ARG A 690 23.02 -2.26 -15.53
C ARG A 690 24.26 -1.83 -14.75
N ASN A 691 25.45 -1.98 -15.31
CA ASN A 691 26.70 -1.61 -14.63
C ASN A 691 26.74 -0.11 -14.27
N ASN A 692 26.19 0.77 -15.10
CA ASN A 692 26.07 2.20 -14.81
C ASN A 692 25.02 2.48 -13.71
N VAL A 693 23.89 1.76 -13.72
CA VAL A 693 22.82 1.87 -12.72
C VAL A 693 23.31 1.37 -11.35
N GLU A 694 23.97 0.20 -11.28
CA GLU A 694 24.55 -0.33 -10.04
C GLU A 694 25.59 0.63 -9.46
N LYS A 695 26.48 1.18 -10.29
CA LYS A 695 27.51 2.13 -9.87
C LYS A 695 26.91 3.42 -9.32
N PHE A 696 25.80 3.90 -9.89
CA PHE A 696 25.08 5.07 -9.40
C PHE A 696 24.33 4.76 -8.11
N ALA A 697 23.55 3.69 -8.05
CA ALA A 697 22.78 3.30 -6.87
C ALA A 697 23.69 3.00 -5.67
N SER A 698 24.85 2.37 -5.89
CA SER A 698 25.80 2.03 -4.83
C SER A 698 26.53 3.23 -4.21
N ALA A 699 26.31 4.45 -4.71
CA ALA A 699 26.85 5.69 -4.14
C ALA A 699 25.95 6.31 -3.05
N PHE A 700 24.74 5.77 -2.85
CA PHE A 700 23.75 6.28 -1.88
C PHE A 700 23.60 5.35 -0.67
N GLU A 701 23.32 5.93 0.49
CA GLU A 701 23.09 5.19 1.74
C GLU A 701 21.87 4.24 1.68
N MET A 702 21.79 3.31 2.63
CA MET A 702 20.66 2.38 2.77
C MET A 702 20.17 2.30 4.21
N PRO A 703 18.95 2.78 4.53
CA PRO A 703 18.41 2.63 5.87
C PRO A 703 17.89 1.20 6.11
N GLY A 704 18.18 0.66 7.29
CA GLY A 704 17.65 -0.64 7.74
C GLY A 704 18.63 -1.82 7.66
N PHE A 705 19.86 -1.63 7.15
CA PHE A 705 20.98 -2.55 7.34
C PHE A 705 22.31 -1.89 6.95
N ASP A 706 23.38 -2.20 7.70
CA ASP A 706 24.75 -1.77 7.34
C ASP A 706 25.27 -2.56 6.13
N ILE A 707 25.92 -1.85 5.21
CA ILE A 707 26.51 -2.46 4.00
C ILE A 707 28.00 -2.71 4.25
N ILE A 708 28.32 -3.95 4.65
CA ILE A 708 29.70 -4.40 4.91
C ILE A 708 30.40 -4.61 3.56
N PRO A 709 31.37 -3.77 3.12
CA PRO A 709 31.85 -3.81 1.74
C PRO A 709 32.54 -5.13 1.36
N LYS A 710 33.16 -5.82 2.34
CA LYS A 710 33.81 -7.12 2.16
C LYS A 710 32.86 -8.31 1.95
N ARG A 711 31.54 -8.16 2.12
CA ARG A 711 30.56 -9.23 1.87
C ARG A 711 30.00 -9.24 0.44
N PHE A 712 30.16 -8.15 -0.30
CA PHE A 712 29.42 -7.89 -1.55
C PHE A 712 30.35 -7.51 -2.72
N SER A 713 31.63 -7.90 -2.63
CA SER A 713 32.69 -7.62 -3.60
C SER A 713 33.13 -8.87 -4.38
N GLN A 714 32.20 -9.76 -4.67
CA GLN A 714 32.32 -10.92 -5.59
C GLN A 714 31.14 -10.88 -6.56
#